data_AF-A0A6G0T1J2-F1
#
_entry.id   AF-A0A6G0T1J2-F1
#
_cell.length_a   1.000
_cell.length_b   1.000
_cell.length_c   1.000
_cell.angle_alpha   90.00
_cell.angle_beta   90.00
_cell.angle_gamma   90.00
#
_symmetry.space_group_name_H-M   'P 1'
#
loop_
_entity.id
_entity.type
_entity.pdbx_description
1 polymer ?
#
loop_
_entity_poly.entity_id
_entity_poly.type
_entity_poly.pdbx_seq_one_letter_code
_entity_poly.pdbx_strand_id
1 'polypeptide(L)'
;MIDISKKINDIYQINVPMITLTEKEEKEFQIAKVCKICLLSFEENELYKVRDHCHITEVALRFSIKFVDTFRFMASSLSELAENLLEDKSRFKETLKLFSNKTLDLVTRKGVFPYEYIDNWSKLNETRLPSKSAFYNSLKDEEINNNDYSHAKKIWKVFNIKTLSEYSDLYLKTDVTILTDVFENFRDLWLSTLSLDPAHYMTAPRFAFNCMLKYTKVKLEKLTDYNMLLYFESSIRGGICQSVKRYAKANIPNIEGLNYNPNKSISWITYLDCVNLYGKSMLTELPFKDFEWVDDLNIDVTKIPDDSEVGYILEVDIDYPQYLHEKHNDFPFLPLNECPPNSKVKKLITTLSSKKKYILHYKNLKQAIANGLKLVKIHRAIKFSQSKWMASYIELCTRMRREARNRFEKDFWNVFGKCMENVRTRVSLKLVSSDKQANKLMMKNTFKDRTIYSENLMAIHQHKETIKFDKAIYVGSAILDVSKTFIYDLFPYFDTSNYPKDHYCFSENHKNQPGYFKDEMGGKILKEFVSLRPKLYAYKIVNNDEVKKAKEVLNACINHISLDNKQTCRNMNFIQSNKHVVHSKTMNKLVLSGNDDKLGGSSNLELITEEEKSNGTFDMVASLTMFLRFALELNKKIL
;
A
#
# COMPACT_ATOMS: atom_id res chain seq x y z
N MET A 1 38.38 2.66 -15.92
CA MET A 1 37.88 2.27 -14.57
C MET A 1 38.44 0.92 -14.09
N ILE A 2 38.49 -0.12 -14.93
CA ILE A 2 39.02 -1.45 -14.54
C ILE A 2 40.50 -1.38 -14.10
N ASP A 3 41.37 -0.64 -14.79
CA ASP A 3 42.77 -0.50 -14.38
C ASP A 3 42.96 0.29 -13.08
N ILE A 4 42.06 1.25 -12.82
CA ILE A 4 42.07 2.01 -11.55
C ILE A 4 41.62 1.08 -10.42
N SER A 5 40.58 0.28 -10.64
CA SER A 5 40.09 -0.72 -9.68
C SER A 5 41.14 -1.79 -9.38
N LYS A 6 41.87 -2.28 -10.38
CA LYS A 6 42.98 -3.24 -10.18
C LYS A 6 44.12 -2.62 -9.37
N LYS A 7 44.58 -1.42 -9.74
CA LYS A 7 45.61 -0.69 -8.98
C LYS A 7 45.21 -0.44 -7.53
N ILE A 8 43.96 -0.08 -7.29
CA ILE A 8 43.43 0.13 -5.93
C ILE A 8 43.41 -1.19 -5.15
N ASN A 9 42.96 -2.29 -5.77
CA ASN A 9 42.95 -3.61 -5.14
C ASN A 9 44.37 -4.10 -4.81
N ASP A 10 45.34 -3.87 -5.68
CA ASP A 10 46.75 -4.21 -5.44
C ASP A 10 47.33 -3.41 -4.27
N ILE A 11 46.97 -2.11 -4.14
CA ILE A 11 47.37 -1.27 -3.00
C ILE A 11 46.79 -1.81 -1.68
N TYR A 12 45.53 -2.28 -1.66
CA TYR A 12 44.90 -2.82 -0.45
C TYR A 12 45.38 -4.23 -0.06
N GLN A 13 46.01 -4.97 -0.96
CA GLN A 13 46.54 -6.32 -0.70
C GLN A 13 47.96 -6.29 -0.11
N ILE A 14 48.69 -5.17 -0.22
CA ILE A 14 50.03 -5.03 0.34
C ILE A 14 49.93 -4.59 1.79
N ASN A 15 50.06 -5.54 2.71
CA ASN A 15 50.16 -5.25 4.14
C ASN A 15 51.61 -4.79 4.44
N VAL A 16 51.90 -3.50 4.26
CA VAL A 16 53.22 -2.94 4.60
C VAL A 16 53.33 -2.87 6.13
N PRO A 17 54.37 -3.44 6.75
CA PRO A 17 54.59 -3.28 8.19
C PRO A 17 54.81 -1.79 8.51
N MET A 18 54.17 -1.29 9.58
CA MET A 18 54.36 0.09 10.03
C MET A 18 55.86 0.36 10.24
N ILE A 19 56.34 1.44 9.64
CA ILE A 19 57.72 1.91 9.81
C ILE A 19 57.92 2.23 11.30
N THR A 20 59.03 1.77 11.88
CA THR A 20 59.39 2.07 13.26
C THR A 20 59.67 3.56 13.41
N LEU A 21 58.96 4.21 14.35
CA LEU A 21 59.18 5.62 14.68
C LEU A 21 60.60 5.84 15.19
N THR A 22 61.20 6.96 14.82
CA THR A 22 62.44 7.43 15.45
C THR A 22 62.15 7.89 16.89
N GLU A 23 63.18 7.92 17.75
CA GLU A 23 63.03 8.34 19.16
C GLU A 23 62.40 9.73 19.33
N LYS A 24 62.64 10.63 18.37
CA LYS A 24 62.06 11.97 18.37
C LYS A 24 60.56 11.94 18.06
N GLU A 25 60.16 11.14 17.07
CA GLU A 25 58.77 10.99 16.66
C GLU A 25 57.94 10.27 17.72
N GLU A 26 58.51 9.28 18.41
CA GLU A 26 57.86 8.60 19.54
C GLU A 26 57.59 9.58 20.68
N LYS A 27 58.55 10.46 21.01
CA LYS A 27 58.35 11.52 22.02
C LYS A 27 57.27 12.51 21.60
N GLU A 28 57.25 12.95 20.35
CA GLU A 28 56.19 13.83 19.83
C GLU A 28 54.81 13.17 19.88
N PHE A 29 54.71 11.88 19.55
CA PHE A 29 53.46 11.12 19.62
C PHE A 29 52.93 10.99 21.05
N GLN A 30 53.79 10.71 22.02
CA GLN A 30 53.39 10.58 23.43
C GLN A 30 52.94 11.91 24.04
N ILE A 31 53.54 13.04 23.62
CA ILE A 31 53.22 14.37 24.17
C ILE A 31 51.98 15.00 23.49
N ALA A 32 51.59 14.56 22.29
CA ALA A 32 50.46 15.12 21.56
C ALA A 32 49.14 15.02 22.36
N LYS A 33 48.55 16.17 22.72
CA LYS A 33 47.24 16.25 23.40
C LYS A 33 46.05 16.35 22.45
N VAL A 34 46.33 16.67 21.20
CA VAL A 34 45.37 16.85 20.12
C VAL A 34 45.82 16.07 18.90
N CYS A 35 44.86 15.52 18.17
CA CYS A 35 45.16 14.88 16.89
C CYS A 35 45.61 15.95 15.87
N LYS A 36 46.77 15.76 15.23
CA LYS A 36 47.27 16.71 14.21
C LYS A 36 46.38 16.79 12.96
N ILE A 37 45.50 15.81 12.72
CA ILE A 37 44.62 15.77 11.53
C ILE A 37 43.24 16.40 11.81
N CYS A 38 42.56 16.02 12.90
CA CYS A 38 41.23 16.55 13.22
C CYS A 38 41.20 17.64 14.30
N LEU A 39 42.34 17.92 14.93
CA LEU A 39 42.50 18.96 15.97
C LEU A 39 41.65 18.73 17.23
N LEU A 40 41.03 17.55 17.38
CA LEU A 40 40.26 17.19 18.56
C LEU A 40 41.18 16.75 19.71
N SER A 41 40.77 17.10 20.94
CA SER A 41 41.43 16.70 22.18
C SER A 41 41.24 15.19 22.42
N PHE A 42 42.33 14.49 22.76
CA PHE A 42 42.27 13.08 23.13
C PHE A 42 41.57 12.87 24.49
N GLU A 43 41.69 13.84 25.41
CA GLU A 43 41.15 13.75 26.76
C GLU A 43 39.62 13.98 26.81
N GLU A 44 39.10 14.94 26.04
CA GLU A 44 37.67 15.30 26.08
C GLU A 44 36.76 14.32 25.32
N ASN A 45 37.33 13.59 24.35
CA ASN A 45 36.56 12.76 23.41
C ASN A 45 36.78 11.25 23.59
N GLU A 46 37.46 10.83 24.68
CA GLU A 46 37.83 9.43 24.96
C GLU A 46 38.53 8.73 23.78
N LEU A 47 39.37 9.48 23.04
CA LEU A 47 40.02 8.97 21.83
C LEU A 47 41.36 8.30 22.17
N TYR A 48 41.58 7.08 21.68
CA TYR A 48 42.87 6.39 21.79
C TYR A 48 43.89 6.96 20.80
N LYS A 49 45.12 7.25 21.26
CA LYS A 49 46.22 7.65 20.38
C LYS A 49 46.63 6.48 19.50
N VAL A 50 46.48 6.63 18.19
CA VAL A 50 46.90 5.65 17.17
C VAL A 50 47.90 6.28 16.21
N ARG A 51 48.89 5.50 15.73
CA ARG A 51 49.96 5.98 14.85
C ARG A 51 49.46 6.35 13.44
N ASP A 52 48.47 5.60 12.95
CA ASP A 52 47.73 5.91 11.73
C ASP A 52 46.26 6.15 12.06
N HIS A 53 45.79 7.37 11.84
CA HIS A 53 44.37 7.67 11.84
C HIS A 53 43.86 7.58 10.38
N CYS A 54 42.95 6.64 10.11
CA CYS A 54 42.19 6.62 8.85
C CYS A 54 40.90 7.44 8.99
N HIS A 55 40.89 8.69 8.51
CA HIS A 55 39.68 9.53 8.48
C HIS A 55 38.69 9.16 7.36
N ILE A 56 38.96 8.16 6.52
CA ILE A 56 37.93 7.70 5.56
C ILE A 56 36.69 7.20 6.32
N THR A 57 36.85 6.66 7.53
CA THR A 57 35.73 6.23 8.38
C THR A 57 35.08 7.36 9.19
N GLU A 58 35.78 8.46 9.50
CA GLU A 58 35.20 9.59 10.25
C GLU A 58 34.61 10.69 9.36
N VAL A 59 35.18 10.96 8.18
CA VAL A 59 34.53 11.84 7.17
C VAL A 59 33.27 11.16 6.62
N ALA A 60 33.24 9.83 6.57
CA ALA A 60 32.05 9.04 6.24
C ALA A 60 30.90 9.16 7.25
N LEU A 61 31.13 9.62 8.49
CA LEU A 61 30.03 9.87 9.43
C LEU A 61 29.17 11.09 9.04
N ARG A 62 29.64 11.97 8.14
CA ARG A 62 28.89 13.17 7.71
C ARG A 62 28.24 13.06 6.33
N PHE A 63 28.65 12.09 5.52
CA PHE A 63 28.09 11.88 4.19
C PHE A 63 27.31 10.56 4.15
N SER A 64 25.99 10.67 4.07
CA SER A 64 25.11 9.51 3.91
C SER A 64 24.38 9.60 2.58
N ILE A 65 24.47 8.54 1.77
CA ILE A 65 23.62 8.37 0.59
C ILE A 65 22.43 7.52 0.99
N LYS A 66 21.24 7.98 0.61
CA LYS A 66 19.99 7.30 0.89
C LYS A 66 19.31 6.96 -0.42
N PHE A 67 19.17 5.67 -0.70
CA PHE A 67 18.40 5.18 -1.83
C PHE A 67 16.91 5.16 -1.44
N VAL A 68 16.09 5.88 -2.20
CA VAL A 68 14.65 5.98 -1.98
C VAL A 68 13.95 5.41 -3.20
N ASP A 69 13.02 4.48 -2.96
CA ASP A 69 12.16 3.94 -4.01
C ASP A 69 11.03 4.94 -4.30
N THR A 70 11.07 5.59 -5.48
CA THR A 70 10.06 6.55 -5.94
C THR A 70 8.69 5.90 -6.10
N PHE A 71 8.62 4.58 -6.34
CA PHE A 71 7.36 3.85 -6.42
C PHE A 71 6.61 3.83 -5.08
N ARG A 72 7.31 3.99 -3.94
CA ARG A 72 6.69 4.15 -2.61
C ARG A 72 5.95 5.48 -2.44
N PHE A 73 6.18 6.42 -3.35
CA PHE A 73 5.43 7.67 -3.43
C PHE A 73 4.41 7.58 -4.57
N MET A 74 4.87 7.13 -5.74
CA MET A 74 4.15 7.22 -7.00
C MET A 74 3.90 5.80 -7.53
N ALA A 75 2.88 5.12 -7.02
CA ALA A 75 2.58 3.72 -7.34
C ALA A 75 1.91 3.53 -8.72
N SER A 76 2.44 4.20 -9.74
CA SER A 76 1.98 4.17 -11.13
C SER A 76 3.15 3.92 -12.07
N SER A 77 2.84 3.48 -13.29
CA SER A 77 3.87 3.28 -14.32
C SER A 77 4.46 4.63 -14.78
N LEU A 78 5.75 4.66 -15.13
CA LEU A 78 6.41 5.87 -15.63
C LEU A 78 5.70 6.46 -16.86
N SER A 79 5.11 5.62 -17.72
CA SER A 79 4.32 6.08 -18.88
C SER A 79 3.09 6.88 -18.44
N GLU A 80 2.32 6.38 -17.48
CA GLU A 80 1.15 7.10 -16.94
C GLU A 80 1.58 8.40 -16.25
N LEU A 81 2.70 8.37 -15.51
CA LEU A 81 3.25 9.55 -14.85
C LEU A 81 3.69 10.63 -15.85
N ALA A 82 4.35 10.22 -16.93
CA ALA A 82 4.83 11.12 -17.98
C ALA A 82 3.66 11.77 -18.74
N GLU A 83 2.60 11.00 -19.04
CA GLU A 83 1.39 11.52 -19.70
C GLU A 83 0.75 12.67 -18.93
N ASN A 84 0.75 12.61 -17.59
CA ASN A 84 0.23 13.68 -16.75
C ASN A 84 1.02 15.00 -16.84
N LEU A 85 2.25 14.98 -17.36
CA LEU A 85 3.05 16.19 -17.55
C LEU A 85 2.95 16.74 -18.97
N LEU A 86 2.43 15.97 -19.94
CA LEU A 86 2.42 16.35 -21.35
C LEU A 86 1.55 17.59 -21.66
N GLU A 87 0.56 17.89 -20.80
CA GLU A 87 -0.28 19.08 -20.94
C GLU A 87 0.54 20.38 -20.92
N ASP A 88 1.64 20.39 -20.17
CA ASP A 88 2.50 21.55 -20.00
C ASP A 88 3.97 21.14 -20.14
N LYS A 89 4.52 21.34 -21.34
CA LYS A 89 5.91 20.98 -21.66
C LYS A 89 6.94 21.73 -20.81
N SER A 90 6.58 22.84 -20.17
CA SER A 90 7.48 23.58 -19.27
C SER A 90 7.80 22.81 -17.98
N ARG A 91 7.00 21.79 -17.66
CA ARG A 91 7.20 20.90 -16.51
C ARG A 91 8.38 19.95 -16.67
N PHE A 92 8.88 19.75 -17.89
CA PHE A 92 10.03 18.88 -18.19
C PHE A 92 11.37 19.63 -18.05
N LYS A 93 11.61 20.26 -16.89
CA LYS A 93 12.75 21.16 -16.64
C LYS A 93 14.10 20.47 -16.83
N GLU A 94 14.26 19.26 -16.32
CA GLU A 94 15.51 18.48 -16.38
C GLU A 94 15.70 17.83 -17.76
N THR A 95 14.62 17.33 -18.37
CA THR A 95 14.69 16.80 -19.74
C THR A 95 15.06 17.91 -20.73
N LEU A 96 14.54 19.14 -20.57
CA LEU A 96 14.89 20.30 -21.40
C LEU A 96 16.36 20.73 -21.29
N LYS A 97 17.04 20.46 -20.18
CA LYS A 97 18.49 20.74 -20.05
C LYS A 97 19.34 19.82 -20.92
N LEU A 98 18.82 18.63 -21.25
CA LEU A 98 19.55 17.58 -21.96
C LEU A 98 19.11 17.44 -23.42
N PHE A 99 17.87 17.81 -23.74
CA PHE A 99 17.26 17.65 -25.05
C PHE A 99 16.70 18.97 -25.57
N SER A 100 16.86 19.21 -26.87
CA SER A 100 16.31 20.40 -27.53
C SER A 100 14.79 20.38 -27.62
N ASN A 101 14.16 21.55 -27.75
CA ASN A 101 12.70 21.66 -27.97
C ASN A 101 12.18 20.86 -29.18
N LYS A 102 13.01 20.68 -30.22
CA LYS A 102 12.64 19.91 -31.42
C LYS A 102 12.57 18.40 -31.15
N THR A 103 13.38 17.90 -30.21
CA THR A 103 13.47 16.48 -29.84
C THR A 103 12.60 16.12 -28.64
N LEU A 104 12.07 17.13 -27.93
CA LEU A 104 11.32 16.95 -26.69
C LEU A 104 10.12 16.02 -26.86
N ASP A 105 9.36 16.17 -27.93
CA ASP A 105 8.16 15.35 -28.20
C ASP A 105 8.48 13.85 -28.40
N LEU A 106 9.74 13.53 -28.66
CA LEU A 106 10.19 12.15 -28.78
C LEU A 106 10.63 11.56 -27.43
N VAL A 107 11.00 12.40 -26.46
CA VAL A 107 11.61 11.98 -25.18
C VAL A 107 10.74 12.31 -23.96
N THR A 108 9.54 12.83 -24.15
CA THR A 108 8.56 13.06 -23.06
C THR A 108 7.65 11.86 -22.80
N ARG A 109 7.68 10.84 -23.66
CA ARG A 109 6.99 9.57 -23.47
C ARG A 109 7.98 8.46 -23.13
N LYS A 110 7.50 7.44 -22.42
CA LYS A 110 8.30 6.25 -22.14
C LYS A 110 8.75 5.59 -23.45
N GLY A 111 10.04 5.27 -23.53
CA GLY A 111 10.62 4.55 -24.66
C GLY A 111 10.19 3.08 -24.70
N VAL A 112 10.62 2.36 -25.73
CA VAL A 112 10.50 0.89 -25.81
C VAL A 112 11.88 0.27 -25.90
N PHE A 113 12.04 -0.90 -25.32
CA PHE A 113 13.33 -1.58 -25.28
C PHE A 113 13.14 -3.10 -25.41
N PRO A 114 13.96 -3.80 -26.22
CA PRO A 114 13.80 -5.23 -26.45
C PRO A 114 14.54 -6.03 -25.36
N TYR A 115 13.95 -6.10 -24.16
CA TYR A 115 14.58 -6.73 -22.98
C TYR A 115 14.97 -8.20 -23.19
N GLU A 116 14.09 -8.99 -23.79
CA GLU A 116 14.33 -10.42 -24.05
C GLU A 116 15.38 -10.66 -25.14
N TYR A 117 15.51 -9.72 -26.07
CA TYR A 117 16.48 -9.85 -27.15
C TYR A 117 17.91 -9.67 -26.65
N ILE A 118 18.14 -8.77 -25.69
CA ILE A 118 19.48 -8.42 -25.19
C ILE A 118 19.85 -9.36 -24.04
N ASP A 119 20.25 -10.57 -24.43
CA ASP A 119 20.71 -11.63 -23.51
C ASP A 119 22.24 -11.62 -23.30
N ASN A 120 23.00 -10.87 -24.10
CA ASN A 120 24.45 -10.83 -24.05
C ASN A 120 25.02 -9.45 -24.44
N TRP A 121 26.25 -9.18 -23.98
CA TRP A 121 26.96 -7.93 -24.26
C TRP A 121 27.29 -7.71 -25.74
N SER A 122 27.48 -8.78 -26.52
CA SER A 122 27.80 -8.68 -27.94
C SER A 122 26.66 -8.08 -28.76
N LYS A 123 25.40 -8.35 -28.39
CA LYS A 123 24.22 -7.76 -29.04
C LYS A 123 24.13 -6.25 -28.90
N LEU A 124 24.71 -5.65 -27.86
CA LEU A 124 24.76 -4.19 -27.72
C LEU A 124 25.61 -3.51 -28.82
N ASN A 125 26.52 -4.24 -29.46
CA ASN A 125 27.32 -3.73 -30.58
C ASN A 125 26.59 -3.80 -31.94
N GLU A 126 25.38 -4.36 -31.99
CA GLU A 126 24.61 -4.41 -33.24
C GLU A 126 24.27 -3.02 -33.75
N THR A 127 24.45 -2.82 -35.06
CA THR A 127 24.30 -1.51 -35.71
C THR A 127 22.91 -1.28 -36.31
N ARG A 128 21.95 -2.16 -36.03
CA ARG A 128 20.60 -2.12 -36.56
C ARG A 128 19.59 -2.29 -35.44
N LEU A 129 18.46 -1.59 -35.55
CA LEU A 129 17.33 -1.80 -34.67
C LEU A 129 16.74 -3.20 -34.93
N PRO A 130 16.50 -4.03 -33.90
CA PRO A 130 15.92 -5.36 -34.04
C PRO A 130 14.56 -5.37 -34.72
N SER A 131 14.16 -6.54 -35.24
CA SER A 131 12.84 -6.75 -35.83
C SER A 131 11.73 -6.55 -34.80
N LYS A 132 10.51 -6.30 -35.28
CA LYS A 132 9.33 -6.12 -34.41
C LYS A 132 9.12 -7.31 -33.46
N SER A 133 9.34 -8.53 -33.92
CA SER A 133 9.20 -9.77 -33.13
C SER A 133 10.18 -9.86 -31.96
N ALA A 134 11.34 -9.19 -32.04
CA ALA A 134 12.33 -9.17 -30.98
C ALA A 134 11.94 -8.30 -29.77
N PHE A 135 10.86 -7.51 -29.87
CA PHE A 135 10.32 -6.70 -28.78
C PHE A 135 9.20 -7.42 -28.00
N TYR A 136 9.13 -8.75 -28.10
CA TYR A 136 8.16 -9.54 -27.36
C TYR A 136 8.32 -9.38 -25.84
N ASN A 137 7.21 -9.24 -25.13
CA ASN A 137 7.20 -9.12 -23.67
C ASN A 137 6.59 -10.37 -23.03
N SER A 138 7.43 -11.25 -22.47
CA SER A 138 7.00 -12.48 -21.81
C SER A 138 6.17 -12.25 -20.54
N LEU A 139 6.36 -11.13 -19.84
CA LEU A 139 5.62 -10.80 -18.61
C LEU A 139 4.15 -10.47 -18.87
N LYS A 140 3.87 -9.89 -20.05
CA LYS A 140 2.52 -9.54 -20.48
C LYS A 140 1.94 -10.51 -21.52
N ASP A 141 2.78 -11.36 -22.09
CA ASP A 141 2.42 -12.24 -23.21
C ASP A 141 1.90 -11.43 -24.41
N GLU A 142 2.58 -10.31 -24.71
CA GLU A 142 2.15 -9.30 -25.69
C GLU A 142 3.28 -8.98 -26.69
N GLU A 143 2.91 -8.82 -27.96
CA GLU A 143 3.77 -8.21 -28.98
C GLU A 143 3.78 -6.68 -28.87
N ILE A 144 4.86 -6.04 -29.32
CA ILE A 144 4.92 -4.58 -29.40
C ILE A 144 3.85 -4.01 -30.34
N ASN A 145 3.25 -2.89 -29.94
CA ASN A 145 2.33 -2.15 -30.80
C ASN A 145 3.05 -1.53 -32.00
N ASN A 146 2.37 -1.43 -33.16
CA ASN A 146 2.90 -0.82 -34.37
C ASN A 146 3.32 0.64 -34.16
N ASN A 147 2.56 1.39 -33.36
CA ASN A 147 2.87 2.79 -33.03
C ASN A 147 4.18 2.91 -32.25
N ASP A 148 4.41 2.01 -31.30
CA ASP A 148 5.59 2.02 -30.44
C ASP A 148 6.84 1.61 -31.19
N TYR A 149 6.74 0.58 -32.05
CA TYR A 149 7.85 0.20 -32.93
C TYR A 149 8.18 1.29 -33.96
N SER A 150 7.16 1.96 -34.50
CA SER A 150 7.36 3.12 -35.38
C SER A 150 8.05 4.28 -34.66
N HIS A 151 7.71 4.50 -33.39
CA HIS A 151 8.37 5.49 -32.54
C HIS A 151 9.84 5.13 -32.28
N ALA A 152 10.17 3.87 -31.99
CA ALA A 152 11.55 3.39 -31.86
C ALA A 152 12.37 3.65 -33.14
N LYS A 153 11.79 3.37 -34.31
CA LYS A 153 12.42 3.68 -35.62
C LYS A 153 12.67 5.19 -35.81
N LYS A 154 11.74 6.04 -35.36
CA LYS A 154 11.90 7.50 -35.41
C LYS A 154 13.05 7.95 -34.49
N ILE A 155 13.10 7.45 -33.25
CA ILE A 155 14.20 7.76 -32.31
C ILE A 155 15.55 7.35 -32.91
N TRP A 156 15.66 6.13 -33.43
CA TRP A 156 16.89 5.62 -34.03
C TRP A 156 17.42 6.55 -35.14
N LYS A 157 16.51 7.04 -36.00
CA LYS A 157 16.85 7.95 -37.10
C LYS A 157 17.19 9.36 -36.62
N VAL A 158 16.36 9.95 -35.76
CA VAL A 158 16.47 11.36 -35.35
C VAL A 158 17.71 11.60 -34.49
N PHE A 159 18.05 10.66 -33.60
CA PHE A 159 19.23 10.75 -32.74
C PHE A 159 20.49 10.18 -33.40
N ASN A 160 20.43 9.77 -34.67
CA ASN A 160 21.54 9.20 -35.44
C ASN A 160 22.28 8.08 -34.69
N ILE A 161 21.50 7.13 -34.16
CA ILE A 161 22.00 6.05 -33.31
C ILE A 161 22.74 5.03 -34.16
N LYS A 162 23.96 4.68 -33.75
CA LYS A 162 24.83 3.76 -34.49
C LYS A 162 24.82 2.35 -33.92
N THR A 163 24.59 2.19 -32.63
CA THR A 163 24.63 0.88 -31.95
C THR A 163 23.46 0.71 -30.98
N LEU A 164 23.10 -0.54 -30.68
CA LEU A 164 22.10 -0.86 -29.65
C LEU A 164 22.54 -0.37 -28.25
N SER A 165 23.85 -0.28 -27.98
CA SER A 165 24.38 0.31 -26.75
C SER A 165 24.00 1.78 -26.63
N GLU A 166 24.19 2.57 -27.68
CA GLU A 166 23.78 3.99 -27.70
C GLU A 166 22.26 4.14 -27.56
N TYR A 167 21.48 3.22 -28.15
CA TYR A 167 20.02 3.19 -27.95
C TYR A 167 19.65 2.91 -26.49
N SER A 168 20.34 1.97 -25.85
CA SER A 168 20.16 1.64 -24.43
C SER A 168 20.49 2.83 -23.53
N ASP A 169 21.60 3.51 -23.78
CA ASP A 169 22.01 4.69 -23.01
C ASP A 169 20.99 5.82 -23.15
N LEU A 170 20.50 6.07 -24.38
CA LEU A 170 19.45 7.06 -24.61
C LEU A 170 18.14 6.65 -23.91
N TYR A 171 17.73 5.40 -24.03
CA TYR A 171 16.53 4.85 -23.37
C TYR A 171 16.60 5.06 -21.85
N LEU A 172 17.71 4.66 -21.21
CA LEU A 172 17.90 4.81 -19.77
C LEU A 172 17.96 6.28 -19.36
N LYS A 173 18.66 7.12 -20.15
CA LYS A 173 18.73 8.56 -19.89
C LYS A 173 17.35 9.20 -19.92
N THR A 174 16.53 8.89 -20.92
CA THR A 174 15.15 9.39 -21.01
C THR A 174 14.28 8.90 -19.85
N ASP A 175 14.36 7.62 -19.47
CA ASP A 175 13.59 7.11 -18.32
C ASP A 175 13.98 7.83 -17.01
N VAL A 176 15.28 8.07 -16.78
CA VAL A 176 15.77 8.80 -15.59
C VAL A 176 15.34 10.26 -15.59
N THR A 177 15.43 10.96 -16.73
CA THR A 177 15.09 12.39 -16.78
C THR A 177 13.60 12.63 -16.64
N ILE A 178 12.76 11.81 -17.28
CA ILE A 178 11.30 11.85 -17.10
C ILE A 178 10.95 11.60 -15.63
N LEU A 179 11.53 10.59 -15.00
CA LEU A 179 11.25 10.29 -13.60
C LEU A 179 11.68 11.46 -12.68
N THR A 180 12.80 12.10 -13.00
CA THR A 180 13.29 13.27 -12.25
C THR A 180 12.32 14.44 -12.41
N ASP A 181 11.87 14.74 -13.63
CA ASP A 181 10.87 15.78 -13.87
C ASP A 181 9.58 15.50 -13.11
N VAL A 182 9.06 14.27 -13.15
CA VAL A 182 7.87 13.87 -12.38
C VAL A 182 8.09 14.11 -10.89
N PHE A 183 9.24 13.72 -10.34
CA PHE A 183 9.51 13.87 -8.92
C PHE A 183 9.76 15.33 -8.51
N GLU A 184 10.41 16.15 -9.34
CA GLU A 184 10.59 17.59 -9.09
C GLU A 184 9.26 18.34 -9.09
N ASN A 185 8.37 18.08 -10.07
CA ASN A 185 7.02 18.65 -10.06
C ASN A 185 6.24 18.25 -8.81
N PHE A 186 6.41 16.99 -8.38
CA PHE A 186 5.84 16.52 -7.12
C PHE A 186 6.39 17.30 -5.92
N ARG A 187 7.72 17.53 -5.85
CA ARG A 187 8.34 18.35 -4.80
C ARG A 187 7.81 19.78 -4.81
N ASP A 188 7.72 20.42 -5.97
CA ASP A 188 7.22 21.79 -6.14
C ASP A 188 5.79 21.95 -5.60
N LEU A 189 4.89 21.01 -5.91
CA LEU A 189 3.50 21.00 -5.44
C LEU A 189 3.42 20.96 -3.90
N TRP A 190 4.26 20.14 -3.25
CA TRP A 190 4.23 19.98 -1.80
C TRP A 190 4.97 21.07 -1.04
N LEU A 191 6.05 21.60 -1.63
CA LEU A 191 6.74 22.76 -1.10
C LEU A 191 5.83 24.00 -1.12
N SER A 192 5.09 24.20 -2.20
CA SER A 192 4.13 25.31 -2.31
C SER A 192 2.91 25.13 -1.39
N THR A 193 2.38 23.92 -1.25
CA THR A 193 1.15 23.69 -0.45
C THR A 193 1.40 23.62 1.06
N LEU A 194 2.42 22.87 1.50
CA LEU A 194 2.67 22.58 2.93
C LEU A 194 4.11 22.84 3.38
N SER A 195 4.97 23.34 2.49
CA SER A 195 6.39 23.62 2.74
C SER A 195 7.13 22.43 3.37
N LEU A 196 6.85 21.23 2.88
CA LEU A 196 7.55 19.99 3.22
C LEU A 196 8.04 19.34 1.94
N ASP A 197 9.31 18.94 1.93
CA ASP A 197 9.92 18.26 0.79
C ASP A 197 9.76 16.74 0.93
N PRO A 198 9.08 16.06 0.00
CA PRO A 198 8.93 14.61 0.02
C PRO A 198 10.27 13.85 -0.11
N ALA A 199 11.33 14.45 -0.66
CA ALA A 199 12.64 13.80 -0.81
C ALA A 199 13.28 13.40 0.54
N HIS A 200 12.90 14.05 1.65
CA HIS A 200 13.38 13.70 2.99
C HIS A 200 12.68 12.46 3.58
N TYR A 201 11.64 11.94 2.93
CA TYR A 201 10.82 10.85 3.43
C TYR A 201 11.18 9.52 2.74
N MET A 202 10.61 8.41 3.23
CA MET A 202 10.80 7.08 2.62
C MET A 202 9.59 6.61 1.81
N THR A 203 8.40 7.11 2.15
CA THR A 203 7.12 6.57 1.67
C THR A 203 6.08 7.69 1.70
N ALA A 204 5.14 7.70 0.76
CA ALA A 204 4.03 8.66 0.74
C ALA A 204 3.22 8.69 2.06
N PRO A 205 2.83 7.56 2.69
CA PRO A 205 2.06 7.61 3.94
C PRO A 205 2.78 8.29 5.11
N ARG A 206 4.10 8.10 5.24
CA ARG A 206 4.91 8.79 6.26
C ARG A 206 4.98 10.29 6.01
N PHE A 207 5.12 10.67 4.75
CA PHE A 207 5.14 12.06 4.33
C PHE A 207 3.78 12.73 4.60
N ALA A 208 2.69 12.12 4.14
CA ALA A 208 1.33 12.60 4.35
C ALA A 208 0.96 12.75 5.85
N PHE A 209 1.42 11.83 6.70
CA PHE A 209 1.22 11.95 8.15
C PHE A 209 1.91 13.17 8.74
N ASN A 210 3.15 13.46 8.33
CA ASN A 210 3.87 14.65 8.78
C ASN A 210 3.26 15.94 8.22
N CYS A 211 2.77 15.92 6.98
CA CYS A 211 1.97 16.99 6.39
C CYS A 211 0.74 17.31 7.24
N MET A 212 0.00 16.28 7.64
CA MET A 212 -1.16 16.41 8.52
C MET A 212 -0.78 17.01 9.88
N LEU A 213 0.28 16.52 10.53
CA LEU A 213 0.75 17.07 11.80
C LEU A 213 1.16 18.54 11.69
N LYS A 214 1.86 18.91 10.62
CA LYS A 214 2.29 20.30 10.38
C LYS A 214 1.09 21.23 10.14
N TYR A 215 0.11 20.78 9.36
CA TYR A 215 -1.06 21.56 9.02
C TYR A 215 -1.99 21.77 10.22
N THR A 216 -2.33 20.69 10.92
CA THR A 216 -3.25 20.70 12.07
C THR A 216 -2.60 21.22 13.35
N LYS A 217 -1.26 21.16 13.45
CA LYS A 217 -0.47 21.48 14.65
C LYS A 217 -0.89 20.68 15.89
N VAL A 218 -1.58 19.55 15.69
CA VAL A 218 -2.02 18.68 16.77
C VAL A 218 -0.83 18.05 17.47
N LYS A 219 -0.91 17.96 18.80
CA LYS A 219 0.06 17.22 19.63
C LYS A 219 -0.57 15.89 20.02
N LEU A 220 -0.13 14.83 19.35
CA LEU A 220 -0.54 13.46 19.66
C LEU A 220 0.29 12.92 20.83
N GLU A 221 -0.39 12.50 21.89
CA GLU A 221 0.24 11.88 23.04
C GLU A 221 0.85 10.52 22.68
N LYS A 222 2.00 10.19 23.28
CA LYS A 222 2.62 8.88 23.12
C LYS A 222 2.19 8.02 24.29
N LEU A 223 1.64 6.85 24.00
CA LEU A 223 1.30 5.86 25.03
C LEU A 223 2.57 5.43 25.76
N THR A 224 2.61 5.65 27.07
CA THR A 224 3.70 5.24 27.96
C THR A 224 3.46 3.86 28.57
N ASP A 225 2.19 3.49 28.77
CA ASP A 225 1.79 2.17 29.27
C ASP A 225 1.76 1.12 28.14
N TYR A 226 2.54 0.05 28.32
CA TYR A 226 2.58 -1.08 27.41
C TYR A 226 1.25 -1.85 27.37
N ASN A 227 0.50 -1.91 28.47
CA ASN A 227 -0.79 -2.58 28.51
C ASN A 227 -1.84 -1.84 27.69
N MET A 228 -1.86 -0.50 27.75
CA MET A 228 -2.70 0.31 26.85
C MET A 228 -2.31 0.06 25.39
N LEU A 229 -1.02 -0.04 25.07
CA LEU A 229 -0.56 -0.33 23.72
C LEU A 229 -1.10 -1.68 23.22
N LEU A 230 -1.01 -2.75 24.01
CA LEU A 230 -1.59 -4.06 23.67
C LEU A 230 -3.11 -4.00 23.53
N TYR A 231 -3.77 -3.19 24.36
CA TYR A 231 -5.22 -2.98 24.32
C TYR A 231 -5.65 -2.33 22.99
N PHE A 232 -4.93 -1.31 22.53
CA PHE A 232 -5.17 -0.72 21.21
C PHE A 232 -4.75 -1.62 20.05
N GLU A 233 -3.65 -2.38 20.17
CA GLU A 233 -3.25 -3.35 19.13
C GLU A 233 -4.33 -4.42 18.92
N SER A 234 -4.98 -4.87 19.99
CA SER A 234 -6.03 -5.90 19.94
C SER A 234 -7.41 -5.37 19.51
N SER A 235 -7.68 -4.07 19.63
CA SER A 235 -8.90 -3.45 19.12
C SER A 235 -8.88 -3.24 17.59
N ILE A 236 -7.69 -3.21 16.97
CA ILE A 236 -7.53 -2.99 15.53
C ILE A 236 -8.12 -4.16 14.74
N ARG A 237 -9.21 -3.87 14.03
CA ARG A 237 -9.90 -4.80 13.11
C ARG A 237 -10.19 -4.08 11.81
N GLY A 238 -9.69 -4.64 10.70
CA GLY A 238 -9.80 -4.05 9.36
C GLY A 238 -11.23 -3.91 8.84
N GLY A 239 -11.37 -3.52 7.58
CA GLY A 239 -12.68 -3.42 6.91
C GLY A 239 -13.36 -4.79 6.77
N ILE A 240 -14.69 -4.80 6.92
CA ILE A 240 -15.51 -6.01 6.75
C ILE A 240 -15.42 -6.46 5.29
N CYS A 241 -15.15 -7.75 5.07
CA CYS A 241 -15.07 -8.34 3.74
C CYS A 241 -15.72 -9.72 3.74
N GLN A 242 -16.96 -9.79 3.26
CA GLN A 242 -17.76 -11.01 3.26
C GLN A 242 -18.50 -11.17 1.94
N SER A 243 -18.71 -12.43 1.53
CA SER A 243 -19.66 -12.79 0.49
C SER A 243 -20.76 -13.62 1.12
N VAL A 244 -21.90 -12.96 1.39
CA VAL A 244 -23.08 -13.60 1.99
C VAL A 244 -23.85 -14.35 0.91
N LYS A 245 -24.19 -13.65 -0.18
CA LYS A 245 -24.87 -14.21 -1.34
C LYS A 245 -23.86 -14.52 -2.44
N ARG A 246 -23.70 -15.80 -2.76
CA ARG A 246 -22.78 -16.27 -3.80
C ARG A 246 -23.32 -16.12 -5.22
N TYR A 247 -24.64 -16.09 -5.38
CA TYR A 247 -25.28 -15.96 -6.68
C TYR A 247 -26.49 -15.05 -6.60
N ALA A 248 -26.57 -14.08 -7.51
CA ALA A 248 -27.75 -13.25 -7.69
C ALA A 248 -28.02 -13.06 -9.18
N LYS A 249 -29.30 -13.08 -9.56
CA LYS A 249 -29.77 -12.79 -10.92
C LYS A 249 -30.89 -11.78 -10.85
N ALA A 250 -30.82 -10.75 -11.67
CA ALA A 250 -31.88 -9.75 -11.76
C ALA A 250 -33.11 -10.34 -12.47
N ASN A 251 -34.30 -9.91 -12.03
CA ASN A 251 -35.58 -10.31 -12.61
C ASN A 251 -36.43 -9.05 -12.73
N ILE A 252 -36.38 -8.40 -13.89
CA ILE A 252 -37.01 -7.10 -14.13
C ILE A 252 -37.84 -7.21 -15.41
N PRO A 253 -39.13 -6.82 -15.39
CA PRO A 253 -39.97 -6.84 -16.57
C PRO A 253 -39.53 -5.75 -17.58
N ASN A 254 -39.77 -6.00 -18.86
CA ASN A 254 -39.64 -5.01 -19.95
C ASN A 254 -38.23 -4.43 -20.16
N ILE A 255 -37.17 -5.20 -19.86
CA ILE A 255 -35.78 -4.82 -20.15
C ILE A 255 -35.17 -5.83 -21.12
N GLU A 256 -34.72 -5.33 -22.27
CA GLU A 256 -34.05 -6.13 -23.30
C GLU A 256 -32.76 -6.76 -22.74
N GLY A 257 -32.51 -8.04 -23.04
CA GLY A 257 -31.35 -8.78 -22.54
C GLY A 257 -31.53 -9.48 -21.17
N LEU A 258 -32.68 -9.30 -20.50
CA LEU A 258 -33.07 -10.02 -19.27
C LEU A 258 -34.18 -11.04 -19.53
N ASN A 259 -34.01 -12.27 -19.02
CA ASN A 259 -35.06 -13.30 -19.07
C ASN A 259 -36.00 -13.10 -17.88
N TYR A 260 -37.02 -12.25 -18.04
CA TYR A 260 -38.04 -12.02 -17.03
C TYR A 260 -38.88 -13.28 -16.79
N ASN A 261 -39.09 -13.62 -15.52
CA ASN A 261 -39.99 -14.71 -15.12
C ASN A 261 -41.10 -14.13 -14.22
N PRO A 262 -42.37 -14.14 -14.66
CA PRO A 262 -43.49 -13.61 -13.89
C PRO A 262 -43.77 -14.39 -12.61
N ASN A 263 -43.32 -15.65 -12.51
CA ASN A 263 -43.49 -16.47 -11.31
C ASN A 263 -42.47 -16.17 -10.20
N LYS A 264 -41.51 -15.26 -10.45
CA LYS A 264 -40.50 -14.84 -9.46
C LYS A 264 -40.72 -13.38 -9.10
N SER A 265 -40.42 -13.01 -7.86
CA SER A 265 -40.46 -11.62 -7.43
C SER A 265 -39.48 -10.77 -8.25
N ILE A 266 -39.84 -9.49 -8.42
CA ILE A 266 -38.97 -8.52 -9.08
C ILE A 266 -37.73 -8.34 -8.22
N SER A 267 -36.55 -8.40 -8.83
CA SER A 267 -35.28 -8.28 -8.10
C SER A 267 -34.25 -7.49 -8.90
N TRP A 268 -33.64 -6.52 -8.23
CA TRP A 268 -32.58 -5.66 -8.75
C TRP A 268 -31.24 -6.03 -8.13
N ILE A 269 -30.16 -5.75 -8.85
CA ILE A 269 -28.79 -5.89 -8.35
C ILE A 269 -28.10 -4.55 -8.58
N THR A 270 -27.55 -3.98 -7.51
CA THR A 270 -26.84 -2.69 -7.54
C THR A 270 -25.46 -2.88 -6.93
N TYR A 271 -24.46 -2.18 -7.48
CA TYR A 271 -23.12 -2.14 -6.92
C TYR A 271 -22.91 -0.78 -6.25
N LEU A 272 -23.02 -0.77 -4.92
CA LEU A 272 -22.73 0.40 -4.10
C LEU A 272 -21.28 0.42 -3.62
N ASP A 273 -20.66 1.59 -3.66
CA ASP A 273 -19.37 1.88 -3.04
C ASP A 273 -19.47 3.14 -2.18
N CYS A 274 -18.88 3.12 -0.99
CA CYS A 274 -18.88 4.27 -0.09
C CYS A 274 -17.72 5.20 -0.44
N VAL A 275 -18.03 6.45 -0.78
CA VAL A 275 -17.03 7.46 -1.10
C VAL A 275 -16.21 7.77 0.15
N ASN A 276 -14.91 7.46 0.12
CA ASN A 276 -13.92 7.81 1.15
C ASN A 276 -14.41 7.54 2.59
N LEU A 277 -14.81 6.30 2.86
CA LEU A 277 -15.35 5.86 4.15
C LEU A 277 -14.46 6.26 5.34
N TYR A 278 -13.16 6.00 5.26
CA TYR A 278 -12.23 6.35 6.34
C TYR A 278 -12.04 7.86 6.48
N GLY A 279 -12.06 8.61 5.38
CA GLY A 279 -12.07 10.07 5.42
C GLY A 279 -13.30 10.61 6.14
N LYS A 280 -14.48 9.98 6.00
CA LYS A 280 -15.67 10.35 6.77
C LYS A 280 -15.46 10.18 8.27
N SER A 281 -14.83 9.10 8.71
CA SER A 281 -14.47 8.92 10.12
C SER A 281 -13.46 9.95 10.62
N MET A 282 -12.54 10.41 9.76
CA MET A 282 -11.57 11.45 10.13
C MET A 282 -12.18 12.86 10.24
N LEU A 283 -13.38 13.07 9.71
CA LEU A 283 -14.15 14.30 9.92
C LEU A 283 -14.85 14.33 11.28
N THR A 284 -14.85 13.21 12.02
CA THR A 284 -15.43 13.11 13.36
C THR A 284 -14.39 13.34 14.46
N GLU A 285 -14.85 13.31 15.71
CA GLU A 285 -14.03 13.42 16.91
C GLU A 285 -13.08 12.21 17.01
N LEU A 286 -11.78 12.49 17.08
CA LEU A 286 -10.74 11.49 17.19
C LEU A 286 -9.92 11.67 18.48
N PRO A 287 -9.48 10.56 19.11
CA PRO A 287 -8.61 10.62 20.29
C PRO A 287 -7.29 11.34 20.00
N PHE A 288 -6.78 12.12 20.95
CA PHE A 288 -5.46 12.75 20.81
C PHE A 288 -4.59 12.79 22.08
N LYS A 289 -5.19 12.83 23.29
CA LYS A 289 -4.47 12.92 24.58
C LYS A 289 -5.32 12.47 25.78
N ASP A 290 -4.74 12.53 26.97
CA ASP A 290 -5.30 12.27 28.29
C ASP A 290 -5.80 10.81 28.43
N PHE A 291 -4.96 9.84 28.03
CA PHE A 291 -5.29 8.41 28.10
C PHE A 291 -5.15 7.88 29.52
N GLU A 292 -6.28 7.49 30.11
CA GLU A 292 -6.32 6.97 31.49
C GLU A 292 -7.20 5.72 31.58
N TRP A 293 -6.78 4.74 32.37
CA TRP A 293 -7.63 3.64 32.77
C TRP A 293 -8.76 4.15 33.67
N VAL A 294 -9.96 3.61 33.50
CA VAL A 294 -11.12 3.98 34.32
C VAL A 294 -11.31 2.98 35.46
N ASP A 295 -11.37 3.47 36.69
CA ASP A 295 -11.62 2.65 37.88
C ASP A 295 -13.10 2.30 38.06
N ASP A 296 -14.00 3.28 37.90
CA ASP A 296 -15.45 3.07 37.97
C ASP A 296 -16.03 2.68 36.60
N LEU A 297 -16.40 1.41 36.47
CA LEU A 297 -16.91 0.84 35.22
C LEU A 297 -18.44 1.00 35.03
N ASN A 298 -19.11 1.80 35.86
CA ASN A 298 -20.53 2.15 35.69
C ASN A 298 -20.76 3.15 34.54
N ILE A 299 -20.26 2.82 33.35
CA ILE A 299 -20.31 3.67 32.17
C ILE A 299 -21.55 3.33 31.34
N ASP A 300 -22.51 4.26 31.29
CA ASP A 300 -23.65 4.16 30.39
C ASP A 300 -23.35 4.83 29.04
N VAL A 301 -22.84 4.02 28.10
CA VAL A 301 -22.47 4.49 26.75
C VAL A 301 -23.63 5.05 25.94
N THR A 302 -24.88 4.73 26.29
CA THR A 302 -26.06 5.22 25.55
C THR A 302 -26.33 6.70 25.81
N LYS A 303 -25.91 7.20 26.98
CA LYS A 303 -26.08 8.60 27.40
C LYS A 303 -24.95 9.52 26.92
N ILE A 304 -23.86 8.96 26.40
CA ILE A 304 -22.70 9.74 25.94
C ILE A 304 -23.05 10.36 24.58
N PRO A 305 -22.98 11.70 24.45
CA PRO A 305 -23.13 12.37 23.15
C PRO A 305 -22.03 11.97 22.18
N ASP A 306 -22.33 11.92 20.89
CA ASP A 306 -21.34 11.52 19.87
C ASP A 306 -20.26 12.60 19.67
N ASP A 307 -20.55 13.84 20.04
CA ASP A 307 -19.67 15.01 20.00
C ASP A 307 -19.04 15.33 21.36
N SER A 308 -19.12 14.41 22.33
CA SER A 308 -18.52 14.59 23.65
C SER A 308 -17.00 14.81 23.54
N GLU A 309 -16.46 15.73 24.34
CA GLU A 309 -15.01 15.96 24.45
C GLU A 309 -14.27 14.74 25.01
N VAL A 310 -14.96 13.86 25.73
CA VAL A 310 -14.40 12.64 26.32
C VAL A 310 -14.96 11.42 25.60
N GLY A 311 -14.05 10.57 25.12
CA GLY A 311 -14.37 9.29 24.49
C GLY A 311 -13.90 8.11 25.34
N TYR A 312 -14.44 6.93 25.01
CA TYR A 312 -14.11 5.68 25.68
C TYR A 312 -13.82 4.56 24.68
N ILE A 313 -12.87 3.69 25.03
CA ILE A 313 -12.70 2.38 24.41
C ILE A 313 -12.84 1.32 25.50
N LEU A 314 -13.79 0.41 25.31
CA LEU A 314 -14.23 -0.52 26.34
C LEU A 314 -13.96 -1.96 25.92
N GLU A 315 -13.57 -2.79 26.87
CA GLU A 315 -13.50 -4.24 26.75
C GLU A 315 -14.75 -4.83 27.39
N VAL A 316 -15.59 -5.45 26.58
CA VAL A 316 -16.94 -5.81 27.01
C VAL A 316 -17.33 -7.23 26.62
N ASP A 317 -18.23 -7.81 27.41
CA ASP A 317 -19.00 -8.99 27.02
C ASP A 317 -20.35 -8.53 26.48
N ILE A 318 -20.70 -8.98 25.28
CA ILE A 318 -21.93 -8.61 24.58
C ILE A 318 -22.67 -9.88 24.20
N ASP A 319 -23.91 -9.98 24.61
CA ASP A 319 -24.80 -11.04 24.20
C ASP A 319 -25.47 -10.70 22.85
N TYR A 320 -25.63 -11.71 22.01
CA TYR A 320 -26.24 -11.60 20.69
C TYR A 320 -27.55 -12.41 20.67
N PRO A 321 -28.69 -11.79 21.02
CA PRO A 321 -29.96 -12.49 21.14
C PRO A 321 -30.38 -13.23 19.87
N GLN A 322 -30.91 -14.45 20.05
CA GLN A 322 -31.28 -15.34 18.94
C GLN A 322 -32.36 -14.74 18.02
N TYR A 323 -33.28 -13.94 18.55
CA TYR A 323 -34.33 -13.28 17.74
C TYR A 323 -33.77 -12.26 16.73
N LEU A 324 -32.51 -11.80 16.90
CA LEU A 324 -31.85 -10.90 15.95
C LEU A 324 -31.11 -11.66 14.84
N HIS A 325 -30.95 -12.98 14.96
CA HIS A 325 -30.11 -13.76 14.05
C HIS A 325 -30.65 -13.72 12.62
N GLU A 326 -31.96 -13.83 12.42
CA GLU A 326 -32.56 -13.72 11.09
C GLU A 326 -32.39 -12.32 10.50
N LYS A 327 -32.65 -11.27 11.31
CA LYS A 327 -32.56 -9.87 10.88
C LYS A 327 -31.13 -9.46 10.50
N HIS A 328 -30.14 -9.93 11.25
CA HIS A 328 -28.74 -9.54 11.08
C HIS A 328 -27.90 -10.57 10.33
N ASN A 329 -28.52 -11.63 9.80
CA ASN A 329 -27.81 -12.72 9.12
C ASN A 329 -26.89 -12.23 7.99
N ASP A 330 -27.37 -11.25 7.23
CA ASP A 330 -26.62 -10.71 6.09
C ASP A 330 -25.51 -9.74 6.51
N PHE A 331 -25.64 -9.09 7.66
CA PHE A 331 -24.62 -8.15 8.12
C PHE A 331 -24.52 -8.12 9.66
N PRO A 332 -23.89 -9.13 10.28
CA PRO A 332 -23.74 -9.20 11.74
C PRO A 332 -22.82 -8.10 12.29
N PHE A 333 -23.27 -7.44 13.36
CA PHE A 333 -22.45 -6.50 14.13
C PHE A 333 -21.22 -7.16 14.79
N LEU A 334 -20.20 -6.34 15.06
CA LEU A 334 -19.01 -6.67 15.86
C LEU A 334 -18.18 -7.86 15.29
N PRO A 335 -17.50 -7.65 14.15
CA PRO A 335 -16.69 -8.70 13.52
C PRO A 335 -15.48 -9.11 14.36
N LEU A 336 -15.08 -10.38 14.28
CA LEU A 336 -13.99 -10.99 15.05
C LEU A 336 -12.84 -11.45 14.14
N ASN A 337 -11.61 -11.38 14.63
CA ASN A 337 -10.44 -11.98 13.96
C ASN A 337 -10.21 -13.40 14.50
N GLU A 338 -10.80 -14.39 13.84
CA GLU A 338 -10.73 -15.80 14.25
C GLU A 338 -10.38 -16.71 13.06
N CYS A 339 -9.98 -17.94 13.36
CA CYS A 339 -9.80 -18.95 12.33
C CYS A 339 -11.18 -19.53 12.00
N PRO A 340 -11.68 -19.39 10.75
CA PRO A 340 -12.92 -20.04 10.38
C PRO A 340 -12.80 -21.57 10.48
N PRO A 341 -13.93 -22.29 10.59
CA PRO A 341 -13.92 -23.75 10.59
C PRO A 341 -13.12 -24.29 9.38
N ASN A 342 -12.24 -25.25 9.61
CA ASN A 342 -11.34 -25.86 8.62
C ASN A 342 -10.20 -24.98 8.09
N SER A 343 -9.99 -23.78 8.66
CA SER A 343 -8.88 -22.89 8.28
C SER A 343 -7.83 -22.76 9.37
N LYS A 344 -6.56 -22.65 8.97
CA LYS A 344 -5.45 -22.32 9.89
C LYS A 344 -5.15 -20.83 9.92
N VAL A 345 -5.78 -20.04 9.07
CA VAL A 345 -5.49 -18.61 8.89
C VAL A 345 -6.56 -17.78 9.59
N LYS A 346 -6.14 -16.89 10.50
CA LYS A 346 -7.04 -15.90 11.10
C LYS A 346 -7.60 -14.98 10.02
N LYS A 347 -8.92 -14.85 9.97
CA LYS A 347 -9.64 -13.94 9.08
C LYS A 347 -10.62 -13.10 9.88
N LEU A 348 -10.91 -11.91 9.39
CA LEU A 348 -12.00 -11.11 9.94
C LEU A 348 -13.32 -11.75 9.50
N ILE A 349 -14.08 -12.27 10.46
CA ILE A 349 -15.36 -12.95 10.27
C ILE A 349 -16.47 -12.19 11.00
N THR A 350 -17.63 -12.11 10.38
CA THR A 350 -18.87 -11.63 10.97
C THR A 350 -19.63 -12.83 11.49
N THR A 351 -19.94 -12.86 12.78
CA THR A 351 -20.63 -13.98 13.42
C THR A 351 -21.74 -13.48 14.33
N LEU A 352 -22.83 -14.24 14.40
CA LEU A 352 -23.98 -13.99 15.29
C LEU A 352 -23.78 -14.53 16.71
N SER A 353 -22.56 -14.98 17.05
CA SER A 353 -22.23 -15.46 18.39
C SER A 353 -22.09 -14.31 19.39
N SER A 354 -22.38 -14.57 20.66
CA SER A 354 -22.06 -13.64 21.75
C SER A 354 -20.55 -13.41 21.80
N LYS A 355 -20.15 -12.18 22.13
CA LYS A 355 -18.75 -11.72 22.12
C LYS A 355 -18.26 -11.63 23.56
N LYS A 356 -17.04 -12.12 23.82
CA LYS A 356 -16.39 -12.01 25.13
C LYS A 356 -15.12 -11.19 25.01
N LYS A 357 -14.86 -10.33 26.01
CA LYS A 357 -13.70 -9.42 26.06
C LYS A 357 -13.46 -8.68 24.74
N TYR A 358 -14.54 -8.22 24.12
CA TYR A 358 -14.48 -7.52 22.85
C TYR A 358 -14.12 -6.06 23.09
N ILE A 359 -12.98 -5.61 22.56
CA ILE A 359 -12.53 -4.23 22.69
C ILE A 359 -13.08 -3.38 21.54
N LEU A 360 -13.77 -2.27 21.83
CA LEU A 360 -14.34 -1.39 20.82
C LEU A 360 -14.50 0.06 21.26
N HIS A 361 -14.61 0.95 20.28
CA HIS A 361 -14.96 2.35 20.50
C HIS A 361 -16.42 2.51 20.97
N TYR A 362 -16.67 3.45 21.89
CA TYR A 362 -18.01 3.64 22.49
C TYR A 362 -19.12 3.91 21.45
N LYS A 363 -18.84 4.65 20.37
CA LYS A 363 -19.80 4.89 19.27
C LYS A 363 -20.28 3.58 18.60
N ASN A 364 -19.35 2.64 18.39
CA ASN A 364 -19.67 1.34 17.80
C ASN A 364 -20.49 0.48 18.78
N LEU A 365 -20.18 0.54 20.08
CA LEU A 365 -20.98 -0.12 21.12
C LEU A 365 -22.39 0.46 21.21
N LYS A 366 -22.51 1.79 21.19
CA LYS A 366 -23.78 2.52 21.23
C LYS A 366 -24.69 2.11 20.07
N GLN A 367 -24.16 2.03 18.84
CA GLN A 367 -24.91 1.57 17.68
C GLN A 367 -25.33 0.10 17.81
N ALA A 368 -24.45 -0.77 18.31
CA ALA A 368 -24.78 -2.18 18.53
C ALA A 368 -25.93 -2.35 19.54
N ILE A 369 -25.89 -1.60 20.65
CA ILE A 369 -26.96 -1.60 21.67
C ILE A 369 -28.27 -1.05 21.09
N ALA A 370 -28.21 0.03 20.31
CA ALA A 370 -29.37 0.60 19.62
C ALA A 370 -30.04 -0.40 18.65
N ASN A 371 -29.26 -1.34 18.11
CA ASN A 371 -29.76 -2.43 17.25
C ASN A 371 -30.12 -3.72 18.03
N GLY A 372 -30.19 -3.66 19.36
CA GLY A 372 -30.73 -4.71 20.22
C GLY A 372 -29.69 -5.69 20.79
N LEU A 373 -28.39 -5.50 20.55
CA LEU A 373 -27.36 -6.28 21.24
C LEU A 373 -27.33 -5.89 22.72
N LYS A 374 -27.07 -6.86 23.60
CA LYS A 374 -27.15 -6.64 25.05
C LYS A 374 -25.75 -6.59 25.66
N LEU A 375 -25.41 -5.47 26.28
CA LEU A 375 -24.18 -5.36 27.08
C LEU A 375 -24.34 -6.18 28.36
N VAL A 376 -23.45 -7.16 28.57
CA VAL A 376 -23.47 -8.04 29.75
C VAL A 376 -22.54 -7.50 30.83
N LYS A 377 -21.31 -7.15 30.45
CA LYS A 377 -20.28 -6.71 31.39
C LYS A 377 -19.24 -5.83 30.73
N ILE A 378 -18.75 -4.82 31.44
CA ILE A 378 -17.53 -4.08 31.12
C ILE A 378 -16.40 -4.64 31.99
N HIS A 379 -15.30 -5.04 31.38
CA HIS A 379 -14.11 -5.56 32.07
C HIS A 379 -13.08 -4.46 32.34
N ARG A 380 -12.84 -3.62 31.33
CA ARG A 380 -11.86 -2.53 31.36
C ARG A 380 -12.33 -1.40 30.43
N ALA A 381 -11.92 -0.18 30.74
CA ALA A 381 -12.17 0.97 29.88
C ALA A 381 -10.98 1.93 29.94
N ILE A 382 -10.69 2.56 28.79
CA ILE A 382 -9.78 3.71 28.69
C ILE A 382 -10.62 4.92 28.34
N LYS A 383 -10.52 6.00 29.11
CA LYS A 383 -11.04 7.32 28.76
C LYS A 383 -9.95 8.15 28.09
N PHE A 384 -10.36 9.05 27.19
CA PHE A 384 -9.44 9.95 26.48
C PHE A 384 -10.15 11.22 26.02
N SER A 385 -9.37 12.26 25.77
CA SER A 385 -9.84 13.49 25.12
C SER A 385 -9.89 13.31 23.60
N GLN A 386 -11.00 13.70 22.99
CA GLN A 386 -11.23 13.64 21.54
C GLN A 386 -11.70 14.98 20.98
N SER A 387 -11.36 15.27 19.72
CA SER A 387 -11.82 16.47 19.01
C SER A 387 -11.72 16.27 17.50
N LYS A 388 -12.33 17.17 16.70
CA LYS A 388 -12.28 17.14 15.23
C LYS A 388 -10.97 17.67 14.65
N TRP A 389 -9.83 17.34 15.27
CA TRP A 389 -8.53 17.92 14.93
C TRP A 389 -8.03 17.55 13.52
N MET A 390 -8.49 16.43 12.95
CA MET A 390 -8.09 15.99 11.61
C MET A 390 -8.99 16.56 10.50
N ALA A 391 -10.15 17.12 10.83
CA ALA A 391 -11.18 17.49 9.86
C ALA A 391 -10.70 18.53 8.84
N SER A 392 -10.06 19.61 9.31
CA SER A 392 -9.53 20.69 8.46
C SER A 392 -8.52 20.19 7.41
N TYR A 393 -7.72 19.18 7.78
CA TYR A 393 -6.75 18.58 6.86
C TYR A 393 -7.43 17.68 5.82
N ILE A 394 -8.49 16.96 6.20
CA ILE A 394 -9.27 16.15 5.25
C ILE A 394 -10.08 17.02 4.30
N GLU A 395 -10.59 18.15 4.76
CA GLU A 395 -11.23 19.16 3.92
C GLU A 395 -10.24 19.73 2.91
N LEU A 396 -9.01 20.07 3.34
CA LEU A 396 -7.92 20.45 2.44
C LEU A 396 -7.65 19.36 1.39
N CYS A 397 -7.46 18.11 1.81
CA CYS A 397 -7.21 16.99 0.90
C CYS A 397 -8.35 16.80 -0.10
N THR A 398 -9.59 16.93 0.34
CA THR A 398 -10.79 16.81 -0.50
C THR A 398 -10.87 17.94 -1.51
N ARG A 399 -10.56 19.17 -1.10
CA ARG A 399 -10.51 20.35 -1.98
C ARG A 399 -9.41 20.21 -3.03
N MET A 400 -8.19 19.86 -2.61
CA MET A 400 -7.07 19.66 -3.55
C MET A 400 -7.34 18.51 -4.53
N ARG A 401 -8.01 17.44 -4.11
CA ARG A 401 -8.45 16.36 -5.01
C ARG A 401 -9.49 16.84 -6.04
N ARG A 402 -10.34 17.79 -5.68
CA ARG A 402 -11.33 18.38 -6.59
C ARG A 402 -10.67 19.31 -7.61
N GLU A 403 -9.69 20.09 -7.17
CA GLU A 403 -8.93 21.03 -8.00
C GLU A 403 -7.90 20.32 -8.90
N ALA A 404 -7.44 19.14 -8.50
CA ALA A 404 -6.50 18.32 -9.24
C ALA A 404 -7.03 18.00 -10.64
N ARG A 405 -6.23 18.33 -11.65
CA ARG A 405 -6.57 18.09 -13.06
C ARG A 405 -6.28 16.65 -13.46
N ASN A 406 -5.27 16.05 -12.83
CA ASN A 406 -4.69 14.79 -13.26
C ASN A 406 -4.92 13.68 -12.23
N ARG A 407 -5.00 12.43 -12.70
CA ARG A 407 -5.26 11.26 -11.85
C ARG A 407 -4.18 11.10 -10.79
N PHE A 408 -2.92 11.31 -11.19
CA PHE A 408 -1.77 11.30 -10.29
C PHE A 408 -1.98 12.18 -9.06
N GLU A 409 -2.28 13.47 -9.26
CA GLU A 409 -2.50 14.41 -8.16
C GLU A 409 -3.68 14.01 -7.26
N LYS A 410 -4.75 13.44 -7.83
CA LYS A 410 -5.93 12.98 -7.08
C LYS A 410 -5.61 11.85 -6.10
N ASP A 411 -4.72 10.95 -6.50
CA ASP A 411 -4.39 9.74 -5.74
C ASP A 411 -3.52 10.04 -4.50
N PHE A 412 -2.76 11.15 -4.49
CA PHE A 412 -1.89 11.53 -3.35
C PHE A 412 -2.60 12.03 -2.12
N TRP A 413 -3.79 12.63 -2.24
CA TRP A 413 -4.50 13.26 -1.13
C TRP A 413 -5.17 12.25 -0.18
N ASN A 414 -4.63 11.02 -0.07
CA ASN A 414 -5.11 9.95 0.78
C ASN A 414 -4.24 9.80 2.03
N VAL A 415 -4.81 10.02 3.22
CA VAL A 415 -4.08 10.04 4.48
C VAL A 415 -4.73 9.09 5.48
N PHE A 416 -4.17 7.90 5.64
CA PHE A 416 -4.59 7.01 6.75
C PHE A 416 -3.53 6.01 7.18
N GLY A 417 -2.83 5.39 6.22
CA GLY A 417 -2.05 4.17 6.48
C GLY A 417 -0.99 4.25 7.57
N LYS A 418 -0.52 5.46 7.95
CA LYS A 418 0.54 5.62 8.95
C LYS A 418 0.07 5.48 10.40
N CYS A 419 -1.19 5.77 10.70
CA CYS A 419 -1.76 5.58 12.04
C CYS A 419 -1.94 4.10 12.42
N MET A 420 -1.70 3.19 11.47
CA MET A 420 -1.90 1.74 11.57
C MET A 420 -0.60 0.94 11.44
N GLU A 421 0.55 1.62 11.48
CA GLU A 421 1.83 0.96 11.27
C GLU A 421 2.18 0.03 12.43
N ASN A 422 2.26 -1.27 12.14
CA ASN A 422 2.82 -2.23 13.07
C ASN A 422 4.35 -2.12 13.06
N VAL A 423 4.93 -1.61 14.15
CA VAL A 423 6.38 -1.42 14.25
C VAL A 423 7.13 -2.75 14.43
N ARG A 424 6.46 -3.81 14.90
CA ARG A 424 7.05 -5.14 15.16
C ARG A 424 7.44 -5.86 13.88
N THR A 425 6.80 -5.53 12.75
CA THR A 425 7.10 -6.15 11.45
C THR A 425 8.32 -5.54 10.77
N ARG A 426 8.91 -4.46 11.30
CA ARG A 426 10.09 -3.83 10.71
C ARG A 426 11.30 -4.77 10.85
N VAL A 427 11.87 -5.13 9.71
CA VAL A 427 13.09 -5.94 9.61
C VAL A 427 14.29 -5.02 9.39
N SER A 428 15.45 -5.42 9.92
CA SER A 428 16.75 -4.84 9.61
C SER A 428 17.39 -5.69 8.53
N LEU A 429 17.71 -5.09 7.39
CA LEU A 429 18.37 -5.76 6.27
C LEU A 429 19.82 -5.34 6.20
N LYS A 430 20.73 -6.31 6.09
CA LYS A 430 22.15 -6.07 5.88
C LYS A 430 22.61 -6.78 4.61
N LEU A 431 23.11 -6.00 3.65
CA LEU A 431 23.79 -6.53 2.48
C LEU A 431 25.22 -6.91 2.86
N VAL A 432 25.61 -8.13 2.52
CA VAL A 432 26.95 -8.68 2.77
C VAL A 432 27.49 -9.30 1.49
N SER A 433 28.79 -9.08 1.28
CA SER A 433 29.54 -9.65 0.16
C SER A 433 30.64 -10.62 0.60
N SER A 434 30.77 -10.86 1.90
CA SER A 434 31.78 -11.74 2.49
C SER A 434 31.13 -12.83 3.34
N ASP A 435 31.50 -14.08 3.07
CA ASP A 435 31.02 -15.26 3.81
C ASP A 435 31.30 -15.17 5.31
N LYS A 436 32.46 -14.62 5.69
CA LYS A 436 32.82 -14.44 7.12
C LYS A 436 31.84 -13.50 7.81
N GLN A 437 31.48 -12.39 7.17
CA GLN A 437 30.53 -11.42 7.73
C GLN A 437 29.10 -11.99 7.74
N ALA A 438 28.71 -12.70 6.68
CA ALA A 438 27.43 -13.39 6.61
C ALA A 438 27.27 -14.39 7.76
N ASN A 439 28.25 -15.28 7.95
CA ASN A 439 28.23 -16.26 9.03
C ASN A 439 28.12 -15.57 10.40
N LYS A 440 28.88 -14.50 10.64
CA LYS A 440 28.79 -13.73 11.89
C LYS A 440 27.39 -13.15 12.14
N LEU A 441 26.70 -12.68 11.10
CA LEU A 441 25.34 -12.14 11.21
C LEU A 441 24.28 -13.23 11.38
N MET A 442 24.47 -14.39 10.75
CA MET A 442 23.58 -15.55 10.86
C MET A 442 23.63 -16.21 12.24
N MET A 443 24.77 -16.13 12.94
CA MET A 443 24.90 -16.65 14.30
C MET A 443 24.25 -15.75 15.37
N LYS A 444 23.74 -14.56 15.01
CA LYS A 444 23.03 -13.70 15.95
C LYS A 444 21.61 -14.22 16.19
N ASN A 445 21.13 -14.14 17.43
CA ASN A 445 19.74 -14.47 17.80
C ASN A 445 18.69 -13.60 17.08
N THR A 446 19.10 -12.48 16.50
CA THR A 446 18.23 -11.60 15.69
C THR A 446 18.06 -12.09 14.26
N PHE A 447 18.81 -13.09 13.80
CA PHE A 447 18.69 -13.64 12.47
C PHE A 447 17.27 -14.17 12.21
N LYS A 448 16.64 -13.72 11.13
CA LYS A 448 15.33 -14.18 10.66
C LYS A 448 15.48 -15.07 9.44
N ASP A 449 16.12 -14.56 8.39
CA ASP A 449 16.26 -15.24 7.11
C ASP A 449 17.39 -14.65 6.25
N ARG A 450 17.67 -15.23 5.08
CA ARG A 450 18.65 -14.72 4.09
C ARG A 450 18.15 -14.84 2.65
N THR A 451 18.50 -13.83 1.84
CA THR A 451 18.25 -13.82 0.40
C THR A 451 19.57 -13.77 -0.35
N ILE A 452 19.87 -14.78 -1.16
CA ILE A 452 21.11 -14.86 -1.96
C ILE A 452 20.81 -14.27 -3.34
N TYR A 453 21.49 -13.19 -3.71
CA TYR A 453 21.35 -12.56 -5.02
C TYR A 453 22.38 -13.07 -6.03
N SER A 454 23.61 -13.30 -5.57
CA SER A 454 24.71 -13.85 -6.37
C SER A 454 25.74 -14.51 -5.46
N GLU A 455 26.77 -15.14 -6.03
CA GLU A 455 27.89 -15.73 -5.28
C GLU A 455 28.54 -14.74 -4.30
N ASN A 456 28.60 -13.46 -4.68
CA ASN A 456 29.27 -12.40 -3.91
C ASN A 456 28.31 -11.42 -3.24
N LEU A 457 26.99 -11.68 -3.23
CA LEU A 457 26.02 -10.77 -2.64
C LEU A 457 24.84 -11.49 -2.02
N MET A 458 24.63 -11.26 -0.73
CA MET A 458 23.51 -11.79 0.04
C MET A 458 22.93 -10.71 0.95
N ALA A 459 21.61 -10.71 1.13
CA ALA A 459 20.93 -9.97 2.18
C ALA A 459 20.67 -10.86 3.39
N ILE A 460 21.02 -10.38 4.58
CA ILE A 460 20.66 -11.00 5.86
C ILE A 460 19.52 -10.20 6.49
N HIS A 461 18.44 -10.90 6.81
CA HIS A 461 17.21 -10.35 7.38
C HIS A 461 17.27 -10.56 8.88
N GLN A 462 17.15 -9.49 9.67
CA GLN A 462 17.26 -9.53 11.13
C GLN A 462 16.07 -8.85 11.80
N HIS A 463 15.60 -9.40 12.92
CA HIS A 463 14.72 -8.70 13.84
C HIS A 463 15.43 -7.47 14.44
N LYS A 464 14.67 -6.44 14.78
CA LYS A 464 15.18 -5.30 15.53
C LYS A 464 15.31 -5.66 17.01
N GLU A 465 16.49 -5.39 17.58
CA GLU A 465 16.78 -5.60 19.00
C GLU A 465 15.91 -4.69 19.89
N THR A 466 15.78 -3.42 19.47
CA THR A 466 14.94 -2.43 20.17
C THR A 466 13.81 -1.95 19.28
N ILE A 467 12.58 -2.07 19.77
CA ILE A 467 11.36 -1.60 19.09
C ILE A 467 10.89 -0.33 19.78
N LYS A 468 10.83 0.78 19.03
CA LYS A 468 10.31 2.05 19.52
C LYS A 468 8.85 2.21 19.11
N PHE A 469 7.94 2.16 20.08
CA PHE A 469 6.52 2.43 19.86
C PHE A 469 6.24 3.94 19.88
N ASP A 470 6.28 4.55 18.71
CA ASP A 470 6.12 6.00 18.50
C ASP A 470 4.98 6.32 17.51
N LYS A 471 3.98 5.44 17.44
CA LYS A 471 2.87 5.52 16.50
C LYS A 471 1.56 5.69 17.26
N ALA A 472 0.71 6.59 16.77
CA ALA A 472 -0.60 6.88 17.34
C ALA A 472 -1.63 5.82 16.92
N ILE A 473 -1.42 4.57 17.32
CA ILE A 473 -2.26 3.41 16.95
C ILE A 473 -3.73 3.56 17.39
N TYR A 474 -3.94 4.32 18.46
CA TYR A 474 -5.27 4.64 19.01
C TYR A 474 -6.12 5.45 18.02
N VAL A 475 -5.51 6.36 17.25
CA VAL A 475 -6.21 7.15 16.22
C VAL A 475 -6.75 6.22 15.15
N GLY A 476 -5.89 5.32 14.67
CA GLY A 476 -6.31 4.37 13.67
C GLY A 476 -7.42 3.45 14.21
N SER A 477 -7.28 2.95 15.44
CA SER A 477 -8.30 2.06 16.04
C SER A 477 -9.66 2.74 16.09
N ALA A 478 -9.70 4.01 16.51
CA ALA A 478 -10.93 4.80 16.52
C ALA A 478 -11.50 4.98 15.11
N ILE A 479 -10.67 5.35 14.12
CA ILE A 479 -11.12 5.49 12.72
C ILE A 479 -11.71 4.18 12.19
N LEU A 480 -11.07 3.04 12.43
CA LEU A 480 -11.58 1.75 11.95
C LEU A 480 -12.92 1.38 12.58
N ASP A 481 -13.15 1.67 13.86
CA ASP A 481 -14.42 1.35 14.50
C ASP A 481 -15.53 2.34 14.16
N VAL A 482 -15.23 3.64 14.14
CA VAL A 482 -16.17 4.67 13.68
C VAL A 482 -16.53 4.47 12.21
N SER A 483 -15.60 3.99 11.37
CA SER A 483 -15.92 3.70 9.96
C SER A 483 -16.99 2.63 9.81
N LYS A 484 -17.06 1.66 10.73
CA LYS A 484 -18.06 0.59 10.68
C LYS A 484 -19.45 1.15 10.95
N THR A 485 -19.58 2.17 11.79
CA THR A 485 -20.91 2.71 12.14
C THR A 485 -21.60 3.30 10.92
N PHE A 486 -20.86 4.00 10.05
CA PHE A 486 -21.41 4.52 8.79
C PHE A 486 -21.85 3.43 7.80
N ILE A 487 -21.23 2.24 7.83
CA ILE A 487 -21.63 1.13 6.96
C ILE A 487 -23.00 0.59 7.38
N TYR A 488 -23.27 0.49 8.69
CA TYR A 488 -24.55 0.00 9.21
C TYR A 488 -25.70 1.01 9.02
N ASP A 489 -25.41 2.29 8.87
CA ASP A 489 -26.39 3.37 8.63
C ASP A 489 -26.52 3.73 7.13
N LEU A 490 -26.74 2.72 6.27
CA LEU A 490 -26.69 2.84 4.80
C LEU A 490 -27.74 3.79 4.18
N PHE A 491 -28.92 3.91 4.78
CA PHE A 491 -30.12 4.44 4.13
C PHE A 491 -30.18 5.97 3.87
N PRO A 492 -29.54 6.87 4.64
CA PRO A 492 -29.72 8.32 4.45
C PRO A 492 -28.83 8.96 3.37
N TYR A 493 -27.85 8.26 2.80
CA TYR A 493 -26.73 8.93 2.12
C TYR A 493 -26.40 8.31 0.75
N PHE A 494 -27.20 8.59 -0.28
CA PHE A 494 -26.87 8.25 -1.67
C PHE A 494 -26.24 9.43 -2.43
N ASP A 495 -25.17 9.14 -3.17
CA ASP A 495 -24.58 10.02 -4.19
C ASP A 495 -25.01 9.53 -5.58
N THR A 496 -25.87 10.30 -6.25
CA THR A 496 -26.38 10.00 -7.59
C THR A 496 -25.78 10.91 -8.67
N SER A 497 -24.66 11.57 -8.38
CA SER A 497 -24.00 12.51 -9.31
C SER A 497 -23.34 11.84 -10.51
N ASN A 498 -23.25 10.51 -10.51
CA ASN A 498 -22.64 9.74 -11.60
C ASN A 498 -23.66 9.11 -12.57
N TYR A 499 -24.95 9.39 -12.38
CA TYR A 499 -25.98 9.04 -13.35
C TYR A 499 -25.91 9.95 -14.59
N PRO A 500 -26.46 9.55 -15.75
CA PRO A 500 -26.64 10.43 -16.90
C PRO A 500 -27.41 11.70 -16.49
N LYS A 501 -27.08 12.87 -17.06
CA LYS A 501 -27.72 14.15 -16.70
C LYS A 501 -29.23 14.17 -16.95
N ASP A 502 -29.64 13.37 -17.92
CA ASP A 502 -30.97 13.11 -18.42
C ASP A 502 -31.74 12.08 -17.55
N HIS A 503 -31.09 11.48 -16.54
CA HIS A 503 -31.71 10.55 -15.60
C HIS A 503 -32.44 11.29 -14.47
N TYR A 504 -33.67 10.88 -14.16
CA TYR A 504 -34.52 11.51 -13.13
C TYR A 504 -33.86 11.60 -11.75
N CYS A 505 -33.05 10.61 -11.37
CA CYS A 505 -32.34 10.60 -10.08
C CYS A 505 -31.00 11.39 -10.07
N PHE A 506 -30.59 12.02 -11.18
CA PHE A 506 -29.33 12.76 -11.23
C PHE A 506 -29.37 13.99 -10.30
N SER A 507 -28.39 14.09 -9.40
CA SER A 507 -28.22 15.25 -8.53
C SER A 507 -26.73 15.51 -8.27
N GLU A 508 -26.32 16.77 -8.33
CA GLU A 508 -24.93 17.16 -8.02
C GLU A 508 -24.71 17.45 -6.52
N ASN A 509 -25.77 17.45 -5.71
CA ASN A 509 -25.73 17.90 -4.31
C ASN A 509 -24.72 17.12 -3.45
N HIS A 510 -24.52 15.82 -3.71
CA HIS A 510 -23.67 14.93 -2.89
C HIS A 510 -22.39 14.46 -3.61
N LYS A 511 -22.06 15.06 -4.76
CA LYS A 511 -20.97 14.61 -5.63
C LYS A 511 -19.64 14.47 -4.88
N ASN A 512 -19.14 13.23 -4.79
CA ASN A 512 -17.88 12.87 -4.13
C ASN A 512 -17.78 13.31 -2.67
N GLN A 513 -18.90 13.45 -1.96
CA GLN A 513 -18.88 13.77 -0.53
C GLN A 513 -18.53 12.52 0.29
N PRO A 514 -17.60 12.61 1.26
CA PRO A 514 -17.24 11.47 2.11
C PRO A 514 -18.44 10.92 2.88
N GLY A 515 -18.57 9.59 2.88
CA GLY A 515 -19.61 8.84 3.60
C GLY A 515 -20.89 8.55 2.81
N TYR A 516 -21.03 9.09 1.59
CA TYR A 516 -22.17 8.77 0.71
C TYR A 516 -21.89 7.52 -0.12
N PHE A 517 -22.95 6.76 -0.42
CA PHE A 517 -22.91 5.57 -1.27
C PHE A 517 -23.21 5.97 -2.71
N LYS A 518 -22.23 5.78 -3.58
CA LYS A 518 -22.38 5.93 -5.03
C LYS A 518 -22.68 4.59 -5.67
N ASP A 519 -23.50 4.61 -6.72
CA ASP A 519 -23.67 3.45 -7.59
C ASP A 519 -22.48 3.36 -8.55
N GLU A 520 -21.55 2.43 -8.35
CA GLU A 520 -20.36 2.30 -9.22
C GLU A 520 -20.72 2.05 -10.69
N MET A 521 -21.92 1.54 -10.97
CA MET A 521 -22.36 1.26 -12.33
C MET A 521 -23.00 2.46 -13.02
N GLY A 522 -23.18 3.59 -12.32
CA GLY A 522 -23.73 4.83 -12.87
C GLY A 522 -25.10 4.64 -13.52
N GLY A 523 -25.97 3.83 -12.90
CA GLY A 523 -27.30 3.49 -13.39
C GLY A 523 -27.38 2.29 -14.34
N LYS A 524 -26.25 1.65 -14.68
CA LYS A 524 -26.28 0.43 -15.50
C LYS A 524 -26.78 -0.77 -14.71
N ILE A 525 -27.68 -1.53 -15.31
CA ILE A 525 -28.34 -2.67 -14.67
C ILE A 525 -27.45 -3.91 -14.73
N LEU A 526 -27.24 -4.54 -13.57
CA LEU A 526 -26.54 -5.81 -13.44
C LEU A 526 -27.49 -6.98 -13.69
N LYS A 527 -27.13 -7.85 -14.62
CA LYS A 527 -27.90 -9.04 -15.02
C LYS A 527 -27.69 -10.20 -14.06
N GLU A 528 -26.43 -10.47 -13.75
CA GLU A 528 -26.01 -11.66 -13.00
C GLU A 528 -24.75 -11.34 -12.21
N PHE A 529 -24.67 -11.87 -11.01
CA PHE A 529 -23.53 -11.76 -10.11
C PHE A 529 -23.19 -13.12 -9.52
N VAL A 530 -21.90 -13.46 -9.55
CA VAL A 530 -21.35 -14.67 -8.93
C VAL A 530 -20.16 -14.27 -8.06
N SER A 531 -20.16 -14.71 -6.81
CA SER A 531 -19.03 -14.58 -5.90
C SER A 531 -18.63 -15.95 -5.36
N LEU A 532 -17.36 -16.29 -5.57
CA LEU A 532 -16.79 -17.55 -5.09
C LEU A 532 -16.22 -17.40 -3.68
N ARG A 533 -15.56 -16.26 -3.42
CA ARG A 533 -15.02 -15.86 -2.12
C ARG A 533 -14.86 -14.34 -2.07
N PRO A 534 -14.71 -13.72 -0.89
CA PRO A 534 -14.43 -12.29 -0.80
C PRO A 534 -13.25 -11.89 -1.71
N LYS A 535 -13.41 -10.81 -2.48
CA LYS A 535 -12.43 -10.31 -3.48
C LYS A 535 -12.18 -11.24 -4.69
N LEU A 536 -13.03 -12.24 -4.91
CA LEU A 536 -13.09 -13.08 -6.11
C LEU A 536 -14.53 -13.24 -6.59
N TYR A 537 -14.92 -12.40 -7.54
CA TYR A 537 -16.28 -12.35 -8.05
C TYR A 537 -16.33 -11.89 -9.51
N ALA A 538 -17.45 -12.16 -10.17
CA ALA A 538 -17.73 -11.73 -11.53
C ALA A 538 -19.18 -11.25 -11.64
N TYR A 539 -19.43 -10.32 -12.55
CA TYR A 539 -20.77 -9.87 -12.88
C TYR A 539 -20.94 -9.54 -14.36
N LYS A 540 -22.19 -9.62 -14.82
CA LYS A 540 -22.63 -9.27 -16.18
C LYS A 540 -23.54 -8.05 -16.14
N ILE A 541 -23.39 -7.17 -17.11
CA ILE A 541 -24.20 -5.95 -17.29
C ILE A 541 -25.14 -6.17 -18.49
N VAL A 542 -26.31 -5.54 -18.50
CA VAL A 542 -27.38 -5.80 -19.50
C VAL A 542 -26.97 -5.53 -20.96
N ASN A 543 -25.93 -4.72 -21.26
CA ASN A 543 -25.45 -4.43 -22.63
C ASN A 543 -23.91 -4.47 -22.77
N ASN A 544 -23.18 -5.11 -21.85
CA ASN A 544 -21.71 -5.04 -21.76
C ASN A 544 -21.08 -6.41 -21.48
N ASP A 545 -19.78 -6.52 -21.79
CA ASP A 545 -18.93 -7.67 -21.48
C ASP A 545 -18.87 -8.01 -19.98
N GLU A 546 -18.50 -9.26 -19.71
CA GLU A 546 -18.31 -9.82 -18.38
C GLU A 546 -17.16 -9.14 -17.63
N VAL A 547 -17.42 -8.64 -16.42
CA VAL A 547 -16.38 -8.08 -15.55
C VAL A 547 -15.97 -9.10 -14.50
N LYS A 548 -14.68 -9.43 -14.46
CA LYS A 548 -14.08 -10.35 -13.49
C LYS A 548 -13.17 -9.58 -12.54
N LYS A 549 -13.29 -9.85 -11.24
CA LYS A 549 -12.45 -9.27 -10.20
C LYS A 549 -11.83 -10.40 -9.38
N ALA A 550 -10.52 -10.52 -9.44
CA ALA A 550 -9.75 -11.50 -8.67
C ALA A 550 -8.51 -10.83 -8.08
N LYS A 551 -8.47 -10.67 -6.76
CA LYS A 551 -7.25 -10.17 -6.09
C LYS A 551 -6.24 -11.32 -5.95
N GLU A 552 -4.94 -11.00 -6.10
CA GLU A 552 -3.80 -11.94 -6.05
C GLU A 552 -3.72 -12.95 -7.21
N VAL A 553 -4.40 -12.68 -8.32
CA VAL A 553 -4.33 -13.47 -9.56
C VAL A 553 -3.82 -12.55 -10.68
N LEU A 554 -2.83 -13.00 -11.45
CA LEU A 554 -2.32 -12.25 -12.60
C LEU A 554 -3.44 -11.96 -13.61
N ASN A 555 -3.51 -10.73 -14.13
CA ASN A 555 -4.54 -10.31 -15.09
C ASN A 555 -4.62 -11.23 -16.32
N ALA A 556 -3.48 -11.74 -16.81
CA ALA A 556 -3.44 -12.71 -17.89
C ALA A 556 -4.21 -14.01 -17.57
N CYS A 557 -4.27 -14.43 -16.31
CA CYS A 557 -5.05 -15.60 -15.89
C CYS A 557 -6.55 -15.30 -15.81
N ILE A 558 -6.95 -14.03 -15.62
CA ILE A 558 -8.35 -13.62 -15.48
C ILE A 558 -9.07 -13.62 -16.83
N ASN A 559 -8.36 -13.24 -17.90
CA ASN A 559 -8.92 -13.11 -19.25
C ASN A 559 -9.39 -14.44 -19.85
N HIS A 560 -8.81 -15.57 -19.44
CA HIS A 560 -9.14 -16.91 -19.97
C HIS A 560 -10.20 -17.68 -19.17
N ILE A 561 -10.74 -17.09 -18.09
CA ILE A 561 -11.75 -17.74 -17.25
C ILE A 561 -13.13 -17.51 -17.86
N SER A 562 -13.95 -18.53 -18.10
CA SER A 562 -15.38 -18.36 -18.41
C SER A 562 -16.22 -18.65 -17.16
N LEU A 563 -17.31 -17.88 -16.96
CA LEU A 563 -18.31 -18.14 -15.92
C LEU A 563 -18.95 -19.54 -15.97
N ASP A 564 -18.86 -20.22 -17.12
CA ASP A 564 -19.42 -21.56 -17.29
C ASP A 564 -18.56 -22.67 -16.65
N ASN A 565 -17.26 -22.41 -16.41
CA ASN A 565 -16.34 -23.38 -15.84
C ASN A 565 -16.17 -23.17 -14.33
N LYS A 566 -16.83 -24.03 -13.54
CA LYS A 566 -16.82 -23.97 -12.06
C LYS A 566 -15.44 -24.23 -11.42
N GLN A 567 -14.47 -24.76 -12.16
CA GLN A 567 -13.10 -25.00 -11.73
C GLN A 567 -12.14 -24.89 -12.94
N THR A 568 -11.05 -24.15 -12.78
CA THR A 568 -9.97 -24.08 -13.80
C THR A 568 -8.65 -24.36 -13.13
N CYS A 569 -7.87 -25.30 -13.66
CA CYS A 569 -6.51 -25.61 -13.22
C CYS A 569 -5.50 -25.13 -14.26
N ARG A 570 -4.35 -24.61 -13.83
CA ARG A 570 -3.24 -24.32 -14.74
C ARG A 570 -1.92 -24.83 -14.16
N ASN A 571 -1.08 -25.35 -15.04
CA ASN A 571 0.32 -25.66 -14.72
C ASN A 571 1.09 -24.35 -14.53
N MET A 572 1.64 -24.14 -13.34
CA MET A 572 2.63 -23.10 -13.08
C MET A 572 3.98 -23.76 -12.81
N ASN A 573 5.00 -23.27 -13.50
CA ASN A 573 6.39 -23.67 -13.28
C ASN A 573 7.02 -22.69 -12.30
N PHE A 574 7.65 -23.19 -11.24
CA PHE A 574 8.45 -22.36 -10.34
C PHE A 574 9.69 -23.12 -9.93
N ILE A 575 10.68 -22.35 -9.53
CA ILE A 575 11.98 -22.84 -9.11
C ILE A 575 11.93 -23.02 -7.59
N GLN A 576 12.07 -24.25 -7.12
CA GLN A 576 12.05 -24.60 -5.70
C GLN A 576 13.44 -25.09 -5.28
N SER A 577 13.95 -24.60 -4.15
CA SER A 577 15.15 -25.13 -3.51
C SER A 577 14.75 -26.05 -2.38
N ASN A 578 15.24 -27.29 -2.37
CA ASN A 578 15.07 -28.21 -1.24
C ASN A 578 16.43 -28.80 -0.88
N LYS A 579 16.84 -28.65 0.39
CA LYS A 579 18.16 -29.05 0.89
C LYS A 579 19.32 -28.57 -0.01
N HIS A 580 19.27 -27.31 -0.44
CA HIS A 580 20.28 -26.67 -1.29
C HIS A 580 20.37 -27.16 -2.74
N VAL A 581 19.43 -27.99 -3.22
CA VAL A 581 19.33 -28.38 -4.63
C VAL A 581 18.12 -27.69 -5.27
N VAL A 582 18.40 -26.90 -6.30
CA VAL A 582 17.40 -26.13 -7.05
C VAL A 582 16.79 -27.01 -8.14
N HIS A 583 15.47 -27.15 -8.13
CA HIS A 583 14.72 -27.92 -9.13
C HIS A 583 13.57 -27.07 -9.71
N SER A 584 13.33 -27.22 -11.01
CA SER A 584 12.13 -26.68 -11.65
C SER A 584 10.96 -27.61 -11.36
N LYS A 585 9.90 -27.08 -10.76
CA LYS A 585 8.71 -27.82 -10.39
C LYS A 585 7.49 -27.23 -11.08
N THR A 586 6.78 -28.05 -11.84
CA THR A 586 5.46 -27.74 -12.37
C THR A 586 4.41 -28.15 -11.34
N MET A 587 3.63 -27.21 -10.80
CA MET A 587 2.42 -27.54 -10.05
C MET A 587 1.18 -27.17 -10.86
N ASN A 588 0.24 -28.12 -10.90
CA ASN A 588 -1.14 -27.83 -11.24
C ASN A 588 -1.78 -27.04 -10.11
N LYS A 589 -1.97 -25.73 -10.31
CA LYS A 589 -2.63 -24.86 -9.34
C LYS A 589 -4.10 -24.70 -9.73
N LEU A 590 -5.00 -24.97 -8.79
CA LEU A 590 -6.41 -24.63 -8.93
C LEU A 590 -6.54 -23.09 -8.88
N VAL A 591 -7.01 -22.49 -9.98
CA VAL A 591 -7.14 -21.03 -10.11
C VAL A 591 -8.47 -20.55 -9.50
N LEU A 592 -9.50 -21.41 -9.49
CA LEU A 592 -10.83 -21.12 -8.95
C LEU A 592 -11.28 -22.23 -7.99
N SER A 593 -10.97 -22.08 -6.70
CA SER A 593 -11.51 -22.91 -5.63
C SER A 593 -12.09 -22.04 -4.52
N GLY A 594 -13.32 -22.34 -4.11
CA GLY A 594 -13.93 -21.73 -2.92
C GLY A 594 -13.34 -22.24 -1.59
N ASN A 595 -12.57 -23.33 -1.63
CA ASN A 595 -12.07 -24.04 -0.46
C ASN A 595 -10.53 -23.95 -0.28
N ASP A 596 -9.80 -23.34 -1.22
CA ASP A 596 -8.34 -23.19 -1.08
C ASP A 596 -7.98 -22.07 -0.09
N ASP A 597 -7.69 -22.49 1.12
CA ASP A 597 -7.00 -21.67 2.12
C ASP A 597 -5.49 -21.80 1.92
N LYS A 598 -4.92 -21.04 0.97
CA LYS A 598 -3.47 -20.84 0.74
C LYS A 598 -2.56 -21.83 1.50
N LEU A 599 -2.33 -23.03 0.93
CA LEU A 599 -1.24 -23.91 1.34
C LEU A 599 -0.62 -24.55 0.10
N GLY A 600 0.51 -24.00 -0.33
CA GLY A 600 1.25 -24.49 -1.48
C GLY A 600 2.28 -23.49 -2.00
N GLY A 601 3.15 -23.00 -1.12
CA GLY A 601 4.29 -22.17 -1.48
C GLY A 601 5.38 -22.36 -0.44
N SER A 602 6.35 -23.21 -0.73
CA SER A 602 7.58 -23.35 0.03
C SER A 602 8.34 -22.02 0.04
N SER A 603 8.54 -21.46 1.23
CA SER A 603 9.71 -20.74 1.80
C SER A 603 10.54 -19.71 1.00
N ASN A 604 10.33 -19.49 -0.30
CA ASN A 604 11.03 -18.46 -1.08
C ASN A 604 10.08 -17.37 -1.62
N LEU A 605 8.76 -17.57 -1.52
CA LEU A 605 7.73 -16.57 -1.82
C LEU A 605 7.23 -15.84 -0.55
N GLU A 606 7.70 -16.25 0.64
CA GLU A 606 7.36 -15.58 1.90
C GLU A 606 7.90 -14.14 1.95
N LEU A 607 8.97 -13.85 1.22
CA LEU A 607 9.56 -12.51 1.12
C LEU A 607 8.68 -11.50 0.40
N ILE A 608 7.97 -11.90 -0.67
CA ILE A 608 7.07 -10.99 -1.39
C ILE A 608 5.76 -10.76 -0.60
N THR A 609 5.32 -11.77 0.18
CA THR A 609 4.08 -11.67 0.96
C THR A 609 4.19 -10.86 2.26
N GLU A 610 5.39 -10.74 2.83
CA GLU A 610 5.64 -9.80 3.93
C GLU A 610 5.86 -8.38 3.42
N GLU A 611 6.46 -8.21 2.24
CA GLU A 611 6.61 -6.90 1.62
C GLU A 611 5.25 -6.27 1.31
N GLU A 612 4.27 -6.98 0.77
CA GLU A 612 2.92 -6.43 0.55
C GLU A 612 2.14 -6.09 1.83
N LYS A 613 2.44 -6.74 2.97
CA LYS A 613 1.91 -6.33 4.28
C LYS A 613 2.61 -5.09 4.84
N SER A 614 3.83 -4.80 4.38
CA SER A 614 4.64 -3.62 4.75
C SER A 614 4.51 -2.46 3.76
N ASN A 615 4.05 -2.75 2.55
CA ASN A 615 3.67 -1.76 1.56
C ASN A 615 2.48 -1.03 2.15
N GLY A 616 2.67 0.24 2.50
CA GLY A 616 1.61 1.14 2.95
C GLY A 616 0.43 1.28 1.99
N THR A 617 0.40 0.52 0.88
CA THR A 617 -0.78 0.01 0.23
C THR A 617 -1.47 -1.06 1.09
N PHE A 618 -2.00 -0.65 2.25
CA PHE A 618 -3.43 -0.95 2.37
C PHE A 618 -4.01 -0.29 1.12
N ASP A 619 -4.40 -1.08 0.12
CA ASP A 619 -5.33 -0.60 -0.89
C ASP A 619 -6.46 0.08 -0.11
N MET A 620 -6.37 1.39 0.04
CA MET A 620 -7.42 2.26 0.56
C MET A 620 -8.56 2.32 -0.44
N VAL A 621 -8.36 1.73 -1.62
CA VAL A 621 -9.42 1.07 -2.39
C VAL A 621 -9.73 -0.28 -1.74
N ALA A 622 -10.16 -0.25 -0.49
CA ALA A 622 -11.15 -1.23 -0.07
C ALA A 622 -12.43 -0.77 -0.78
N SER A 623 -12.55 -1.08 -2.08
CA SER A 623 -13.87 -1.21 -2.66
C SER A 623 -14.57 -2.20 -1.75
N LEU A 624 -15.43 -1.67 -0.90
CA LEU A 624 -16.34 -2.47 -0.11
C LEU A 624 -17.32 -2.96 -1.16
N THR A 625 -16.96 -4.01 -1.88
CA THR A 625 -17.87 -4.66 -2.83
C THR A 625 -18.92 -5.37 -2.00
N MET A 626 -19.85 -4.58 -1.49
CA MET A 626 -20.94 -5.02 -0.64
C MET A 626 -22.10 -5.28 -1.58
N PHE A 627 -22.17 -6.50 -2.10
CA PHE A 627 -23.37 -6.99 -2.79
C PHE A 627 -24.44 -7.28 -1.73
N LEU A 628 -24.98 -6.20 -1.15
CA LEU A 628 -26.15 -6.27 -0.29
C LEU A 628 -27.37 -6.47 -1.16
N ARG A 629 -28.20 -7.43 -0.76
CA ARG A 629 -29.54 -7.62 -1.29
C ARG A 629 -30.42 -6.47 -0.80
N PHE A 630 -30.30 -5.28 -1.39
CA PHE A 630 -31.40 -4.32 -1.35
C PHE A 630 -32.38 -4.73 -2.44
N ALA A 631 -33.32 -5.59 -2.07
CA ALA A 631 -34.65 -5.47 -2.60
C ALA A 631 -35.22 -4.16 -2.05
N LEU A 632 -34.81 -3.03 -2.65
CA LEU A 632 -35.59 -1.83 -2.49
C LEU A 632 -36.95 -2.16 -3.11
N GLU A 633 -37.98 -2.18 -2.26
CA GLU A 633 -39.21 -1.48 -2.62
C GLU A 633 -38.83 -0.03 -2.93
N LEU A 634 -38.27 0.20 -4.12
CA LEU A 634 -38.25 1.49 -4.80
C LEU A 634 -39.67 1.84 -5.30
N ASN A 635 -40.67 1.05 -4.90
CA ASN A 635 -42.07 1.36 -5.04
C ASN A 635 -42.49 2.33 -3.94
N LYS A 636 -42.60 3.61 -4.33
CA LYS A 636 -43.58 4.64 -3.86
C LYS A 636 -43.05 5.96 -3.29
N LYS A 637 -41.74 6.24 -3.24
CA LYS A 637 -41.28 7.61 -2.85
C LYS A 637 -40.22 8.27 -3.74
N ILE A 638 -39.75 7.59 -4.79
CA ILE A 638 -38.85 8.18 -5.81
C ILE A 638 -39.43 7.98 -7.24
N LEU A 639 -40.71 7.61 -7.34
CA LEU A 639 -41.50 7.75 -8.56
C LEU A 639 -42.55 8.83 -8.33
#